data_AF-A0A0C2CQG3-F1
#
_entry.id   AF-A0A0C2CQG3-F1
#
_cell.length_a   1.000
_cell.length_b   1.000
_cell.length_c   1.000
_cell.angle_alpha   90.00
_cell.angle_beta   90.00
_cell.angle_gamma   90.00
#
_symmetry.space_group_name_H-M   'P 1'
#
loop_
_entity.id
_entity.type
_entity.pdbx_description
1 polymer ?
#
loop_
_entity_poly.entity_id
_entity_poly.type
_entity_poly.pdbx_seq_one_letter_code
_entity_poly.pdbx_strand_id
1 'polypeptide(L)'
;MLVLVRHAVAGRWLSSLLAERGAVVGVRVLDVEGLLGAAMLELVGEMVSPVRALAAVREALLGDSEGRYVAIAEQPSYQREALRAFVELERGLGEQSLDGVLERVTGGVDGRDAGMLLAFGRFRELIRGYGGWWRGEAPARVVAGRRRVSFLRRREAAVAVGFVTPLTSAWEGRLLDGLGFERWGSDFGCGDPCEDPGRRRALDLRLACAGPEAEIAAVARALRAAPEQGAVVLAPSDAVPRWVDRLRHRDVPVRAFVERRAANTGAARAVRAVLRVVSGPSSVRRDDLETLVFGSALRAWSSIAAQLGIDYPRCPHPGDLRAAWELQRASSFSLGGLADRLRAGGESSAAAVRERGARLGWAQVQIDQRSARTRDAHRLLGAAVERLDALAQEWSAAGLRGLLDDWDLLGRAAVHGVAGAEMTAARVVIDLCMRAPDSSLGASTPVTFGTDLDHALASASAGSWEQSRAEGGGGGAPVWVLPYASVSTVGRLPPRLFLTGLDAHPQPPVHHDLISDSLRASQGLVADRARFVAQLRQLDELLASSSGPVVGSWRHRDGAGARRPPGAWIAGRQDEGTQAAIGVDAIALPADGAGPCAPLEEMLANWANEPQLRRRVEAIRSHESASVGPHTGVLGVRVQPHAPYSASSLQRYAALPYQYFVERVIGLRERQRAADSQASLLATEQGQVVHRALETAHAARLAANPGALELVSISEPLLAEVLDALAQGYRKRAEHGQAEAIWTSERERWAVELRGWWDHWQVRLNAGRQAGGEVARSSGRRGRPEPEQLVPGMFLLAAEWSPAREGESSFELDLSLRKIPFVAVIDRVEFDPYRNRVDVVDFKTGRPRWPSAIADQLRAGVHLQLPLYALAIQQVVASAPERLNLPQPVPVGALRLEYLQRPLPRGGKLVTPEARGFAPGQPLGVDASGQTWTILGAAASFCLAFVTAIEAGRFPVVARAPGQRSFAGGRSSRIEELARVVPSAEQRRTGLPPALSPLPDPRSAREVVQ
;
A
#
# COMPACT_ATOMS: atom_id res chain seq x y z
N MET A 1 22.35 -38.67 -8.77
CA MET A 1 23.00 -38.26 -7.51
C MET A 1 21.97 -37.69 -6.53
N LEU A 2 22.10 -37.97 -5.23
CA LEU A 2 21.33 -37.34 -4.15
C LEU A 2 22.30 -36.53 -3.28
N VAL A 3 22.02 -35.25 -3.05
CA VAL A 3 22.83 -34.39 -2.20
C VAL A 3 22.00 -33.99 -0.99
N LEU A 4 22.49 -34.28 0.20
CA LEU A 4 21.90 -33.80 1.44
C LEU A 4 22.72 -32.60 1.94
N VAL A 5 22.06 -31.51 2.27
CA VAL A 5 22.66 -30.37 2.93
C VAL A 5 22.11 -30.23 4.34
N ARG A 6 22.84 -29.53 5.20
CA ARG A 6 22.37 -29.31 6.56
C ARG A 6 21.16 -28.37 6.67
N HIS A 7 21.11 -27.35 5.80
CA HIS A 7 20.12 -26.28 5.88
C HIS A 7 19.36 -26.11 4.56
N ALA A 8 18.04 -25.98 4.64
CA ALA A 8 17.15 -25.78 3.48
C ALA A 8 17.66 -24.69 2.52
N VAL A 9 18.08 -23.53 3.05
CA VAL A 9 18.54 -22.40 2.23
C VAL A 9 19.81 -22.77 1.45
N ALA A 10 20.74 -23.47 2.07
CA ALA A 10 21.97 -23.95 1.41
C ALA A 10 21.66 -24.95 0.29
N GLY A 11 20.65 -25.81 0.48
CA GLY A 11 20.26 -26.81 -0.51
C GLY A 11 19.63 -26.20 -1.74
N ARG A 12 18.81 -25.17 -1.54
CA ARG A 12 18.19 -24.40 -2.63
C ARG A 12 19.22 -23.52 -3.34
N TRP A 13 20.19 -23.00 -2.59
CA TRP A 13 21.35 -22.32 -3.15
C TRP A 13 22.11 -23.24 -4.11
N LEU A 14 22.51 -24.41 -3.61
CA LEU A 14 23.27 -25.41 -4.37
C LEU A 14 22.48 -25.92 -5.59
N SER A 15 21.19 -26.18 -5.45
CA SER A 15 20.32 -26.61 -6.55
C SER A 15 20.36 -25.64 -7.73
N SER A 16 20.36 -24.34 -7.45
CA SER A 16 20.39 -23.32 -8.49
C SER A 16 21.76 -23.13 -9.10
N LEU A 17 22.83 -23.21 -8.29
CA LEU A 17 24.19 -23.18 -8.79
C LEU A 17 24.42 -24.32 -9.80
N LEU A 18 23.92 -25.52 -9.47
CA LEU A 18 23.94 -26.67 -10.38
C LEU A 18 23.05 -26.43 -11.61
N ALA A 19 21.89 -25.79 -11.43
CA ALA A 19 20.99 -25.42 -12.53
C ALA A 19 21.69 -24.53 -13.57
N GLU A 20 22.32 -23.46 -13.12
CA GLU A 20 23.02 -22.51 -13.99
C GLU A 20 24.25 -23.10 -14.69
N ARG A 21 24.93 -24.03 -14.03
CA ARG A 21 26.07 -24.74 -14.62
C ARG A 21 25.66 -25.84 -15.58
N GLY A 22 24.36 -26.00 -15.85
CA GLY A 22 23.84 -27.08 -16.71
C GLY A 22 24.01 -28.49 -16.12
N ALA A 23 24.35 -28.60 -14.83
CA ALA A 23 24.68 -29.84 -14.15
C ALA A 23 23.46 -30.53 -13.50
N VAL A 24 22.25 -30.23 -13.97
CA VAL A 24 20.99 -30.47 -13.23
C VAL A 24 20.40 -31.87 -13.43
N VAL A 25 20.75 -32.55 -14.52
CA VAL A 25 20.07 -33.79 -14.88
C VAL A 25 20.43 -34.89 -13.88
N GLY A 26 19.47 -35.27 -13.02
CA GLY A 26 19.60 -36.39 -12.10
C GLY A 26 20.15 -36.07 -10.70
N VAL A 27 20.41 -34.79 -10.37
CA VAL A 27 20.79 -34.35 -9.01
C VAL A 27 19.57 -33.89 -8.23
N ARG A 28 19.32 -34.48 -7.06
CA ARG A 28 18.29 -34.01 -6.11
C ARG A 28 18.99 -33.46 -4.88
N VAL A 29 18.80 -32.19 -4.53
CA VAL A 29 19.33 -31.62 -3.29
C VAL A 29 18.20 -31.52 -2.26
N LEU A 30 18.41 -32.09 -1.08
CA LEU A 30 17.46 -32.04 0.05
C LEU A 30 18.20 -31.53 1.29
N ASP A 31 17.47 -30.95 2.24
CA ASP A 31 17.97 -30.83 3.61
C ASP A 31 17.47 -32.00 4.48
N VAL A 32 17.93 -32.08 5.73
CA VAL A 32 17.53 -33.19 6.65
C VAL A 32 16.01 -33.28 6.76
N GLU A 33 15.32 -32.16 6.96
CA GLU A 33 13.86 -32.16 7.12
C GLU A 33 13.15 -32.48 5.81
N GLY A 34 13.62 -31.99 4.66
CA GLY A 34 13.09 -32.35 3.34
C GLY A 34 13.31 -33.82 2.98
N LEU A 35 14.43 -34.41 3.40
CA LEU A 35 14.70 -35.84 3.27
C LEU A 35 13.72 -36.67 4.11
N LEU A 36 13.53 -36.29 5.37
CA LEU A 36 12.59 -36.96 6.26
C LEU A 36 11.17 -36.87 5.70
N GLY A 37 10.72 -35.67 5.31
CA GLY A 37 9.41 -35.48 4.68
C GLY A 37 9.23 -36.29 3.39
N ALA A 38 10.26 -36.38 2.54
CA ALA A 38 10.23 -37.18 1.31
C ALA A 38 10.19 -38.69 1.59
N ALA A 39 10.94 -39.16 2.59
CA ALA A 39 10.87 -40.55 3.01
C ALA A 39 9.48 -40.89 3.58
N MET A 40 8.88 -39.95 4.32
CA MET A 40 7.58 -40.12 4.97
C MET A 40 6.40 -40.23 4.00
N LEU A 41 6.39 -39.45 2.91
CA LEU A 41 5.34 -39.57 1.87
C LEU A 41 5.23 -41.00 1.31
N GLU A 42 6.31 -41.78 1.37
CA GLU A 42 6.40 -43.15 0.84
C GLU A 42 6.09 -44.23 1.91
N LEU A 43 6.02 -43.84 3.18
CA LEU A 43 5.74 -44.72 4.31
C LEU A 43 4.24 -44.69 4.63
N VAL A 44 3.59 -45.85 4.58
CA VAL A 44 2.13 -45.97 4.80
C VAL A 44 1.79 -45.65 6.26
N GLY A 45 1.18 -44.51 6.51
CA GLY A 45 0.63 -44.08 7.79
C GLY A 45 0.25 -42.59 7.77
N GLU A 46 -0.87 -42.23 8.38
CA GLU A 46 -1.23 -40.82 8.54
C GLU A 46 -0.27 -40.15 9.54
N MET A 47 0.29 -39.00 9.16
CA MET A 47 1.09 -38.19 10.09
C MET A 47 0.15 -37.52 11.09
N VAL A 48 0.46 -37.61 12.38
CA VAL A 48 -0.21 -36.82 13.42
C VAL A 48 -0.09 -35.35 13.07
N SER A 49 -1.23 -34.68 12.88
CA SER A 49 -1.22 -33.27 12.49
C SER A 49 -0.47 -32.42 13.54
N PRO A 50 0.21 -31.33 13.13
CA PRO A 50 0.86 -30.43 14.07
C PRO A 50 -0.08 -29.94 15.19
N VAL A 51 -1.37 -29.74 14.89
CA VAL A 51 -2.39 -29.35 15.88
C VAL A 51 -2.66 -30.46 16.88
N ARG A 52 -2.81 -31.73 16.44
CA ARG A 52 -2.94 -32.87 17.37
C ARG A 52 -1.69 -33.05 18.21
N ALA A 53 -0.51 -32.84 17.62
CA ALA A 53 0.74 -32.88 18.37
C ALA A 53 0.83 -31.75 19.41
N LEU A 54 0.43 -30.53 19.07
CA LEU A 54 0.38 -29.41 20.02
C LEU A 54 -0.67 -29.64 21.13
N ALA A 55 -1.81 -30.23 20.79
CA ALA A 55 -2.82 -30.63 21.78
C ALA A 55 -2.25 -31.68 22.75
N ALA A 56 -1.54 -32.70 22.24
CA ALA A 56 -0.85 -33.68 23.07
C ALA A 56 0.25 -33.05 23.93
N VAL A 57 0.98 -32.06 23.42
CA VAL A 57 1.95 -31.29 24.22
C VAL A 57 1.25 -30.55 25.35
N ARG A 58 0.17 -29.83 25.05
CA ARG A 58 -0.61 -29.12 26.07
C ARG A 58 -1.11 -30.08 27.15
N GLU A 59 -1.72 -31.18 26.76
CA GLU A 59 -2.23 -32.20 27.69
C GLU A 59 -1.11 -32.84 28.52
N ALA A 60 0.02 -33.19 27.90
CA ALA A 60 1.17 -33.74 28.58
C ALA A 60 1.79 -32.77 29.61
N LEU A 61 1.82 -31.48 29.30
CA LEU A 61 2.28 -30.44 30.22
C LEU A 61 1.28 -30.20 31.37
N LEU A 62 -0.03 -30.24 31.08
CA LEU A 62 -1.10 -30.10 32.09
C LEU A 62 -1.23 -31.34 32.99
N GLY A 63 -0.78 -32.51 32.54
CA GLY A 63 -0.74 -33.74 33.33
C GLY A 63 0.31 -33.75 34.45
N ASP A 64 1.05 -32.66 34.64
CA ASP A 64 1.91 -32.47 35.82
C ASP A 64 1.04 -32.11 37.04
N SER A 65 0.97 -33.00 38.04
CA SER A 65 0.10 -32.84 39.22
C SER A 65 0.42 -31.60 40.06
N GLU A 66 1.65 -31.09 39.96
CA GLU A 66 2.11 -29.88 40.64
C GLU A 66 1.79 -28.59 39.84
N GLY A 67 1.28 -28.71 38.61
CA GLY A 67 0.91 -27.58 37.78
C GLY A 67 2.09 -26.71 37.33
N ARG A 68 3.34 -27.21 37.35
CA ARG A 68 4.55 -26.40 37.08
C ARG A 68 4.58 -25.82 35.67
N TYR A 69 3.90 -26.46 34.73
CA TYR A 69 3.94 -26.12 33.31
C TYR A 69 2.64 -25.48 32.77
N VAL A 70 1.69 -25.10 33.62
CA VAL A 70 0.40 -24.51 33.17
C VAL A 70 0.61 -23.28 32.28
N ALA A 71 1.51 -22.37 32.66
CA ALA A 71 1.77 -21.16 31.86
C ALA A 71 2.38 -21.47 30.47
N ILE A 72 3.18 -22.54 30.37
CA ILE A 72 3.76 -23.02 29.11
C ILE A 72 2.66 -23.69 28.27
N ALA A 73 1.83 -24.50 28.92
CA ALA A 73 0.74 -25.24 28.30
C ALA A 73 -0.36 -24.32 27.74
N GLU A 74 -0.60 -23.14 28.32
CA GLU A 74 -1.63 -22.21 27.85
C GLU A 74 -1.15 -21.25 26.75
N GLN A 75 0.15 -21.15 26.46
CA GLN A 75 0.66 -20.29 25.40
C GLN A 75 1.10 -21.07 24.14
N PRO A 76 0.48 -20.85 22.97
CA PRO A 76 0.82 -21.57 21.73
C PRO A 76 2.26 -21.39 21.22
N SER A 77 2.95 -20.30 21.57
CA SER A 77 4.38 -20.13 21.29
C SER A 77 5.22 -21.12 22.09
N TYR A 78 4.95 -21.27 23.39
CA TYR A 78 5.69 -22.18 24.26
C TYR A 78 5.37 -23.65 24.00
N GLN A 79 4.12 -23.98 23.63
CA GLN A 79 3.78 -25.33 23.15
C GLN A 79 4.61 -25.73 21.93
N ARG A 80 4.88 -24.81 21.00
CA ARG A 80 5.71 -25.07 19.81
C ARG A 80 7.17 -25.32 20.17
N GLU A 81 7.71 -24.58 21.13
CA GLU A 81 9.05 -24.84 21.66
C GLU A 81 9.11 -26.17 22.41
N ALA A 82 8.07 -26.52 23.18
CA ALA A 82 7.98 -27.81 23.86
C ALA A 82 7.91 -28.98 22.88
N LEU A 83 7.10 -28.86 21.83
CA LEU A 83 7.07 -29.85 20.75
C LEU A 83 8.43 -30.01 20.08
N ARG A 84 9.14 -28.89 19.84
CA ARG A 84 10.50 -28.93 19.27
C ARG A 84 11.47 -29.67 20.19
N ALA A 85 11.46 -29.37 21.48
CA ALA A 85 12.28 -30.07 22.48
C ALA A 85 11.94 -31.57 22.52
N PHE A 86 10.65 -31.93 22.50
CA PHE A 86 10.20 -33.33 22.47
C PHE A 86 10.63 -34.08 21.20
N VAL A 87 10.57 -33.43 20.03
CA VAL A 87 11.10 -33.99 18.77
C VAL A 87 12.60 -34.23 18.88
N GLU A 88 13.35 -33.27 19.43
CA GLU A 88 14.80 -33.41 19.62
C GLU A 88 15.13 -34.54 20.60
N LEU A 89 14.42 -34.63 21.73
CA LEU A 89 14.56 -35.72 22.71
C LEU A 89 14.29 -37.09 22.10
N GLU A 90 13.17 -37.28 21.37
CA GLU A 90 12.86 -38.56 20.71
C GLU A 90 13.96 -38.98 19.73
N ARG A 91 14.48 -38.02 18.95
CA ARG A 91 15.59 -38.26 18.01
C ARG A 91 16.90 -38.62 18.72
N GLY A 92 17.20 -37.96 19.83
CA GLY A 92 18.38 -38.20 20.65
C GLY A 92 18.37 -39.58 21.32
N LEU A 93 17.25 -39.90 21.99
CA LEU A 93 16.98 -41.17 22.68
C LEU A 93 17.28 -42.38 21.79
N GLY A 94 16.79 -42.37 20.55
CA GLY A 94 16.96 -43.47 19.62
C GLY A 94 16.38 -44.78 20.16
N GLU A 95 17.25 -45.71 20.57
CA GLU A 95 16.84 -47.01 21.13
C GLU A 95 16.84 -47.06 22.65
N GLN A 96 17.32 -46.00 23.32
CA GLN A 96 17.37 -45.93 24.78
C GLN A 96 15.96 -45.85 25.37
N SER A 97 15.76 -46.49 26.53
CA SER A 97 14.52 -46.32 27.30
C SER A 97 14.49 -44.92 27.94
N LEU A 98 13.28 -44.36 28.07
CA LEU A 98 13.10 -43.06 28.72
C LEU A 98 13.49 -43.14 30.21
N ASP A 99 13.21 -44.27 30.86
CA ASP A 99 13.54 -44.50 32.27
C ASP A 99 15.06 -44.44 32.52
N GLY A 100 15.86 -45.06 31.65
CA GLY A 100 17.33 -45.00 31.77
C GLY A 100 17.91 -43.61 31.47
N VAL A 101 17.13 -42.70 30.88
CA VAL A 101 17.51 -41.28 30.76
C VAL A 101 17.10 -40.50 32.00
N LEU A 102 15.89 -40.73 32.52
CA LEU A 102 15.41 -40.13 33.76
C LEU A 102 16.36 -40.41 34.93
N GLU A 103 16.86 -41.64 35.06
CA GLU A 103 17.85 -42.03 36.09
C GLU A 103 19.18 -41.26 36.00
N ARG A 104 19.54 -40.75 34.82
CA ARG A 104 20.79 -40.02 34.58
C ARG A 104 20.65 -38.50 34.71
N VAL A 105 19.44 -37.96 34.91
CA VAL A 105 19.24 -36.52 35.02
C VAL A 105 19.78 -35.98 36.34
N THR A 106 20.68 -35.01 36.23
CA THR A 106 21.23 -34.28 37.37
C THR A 106 20.17 -33.33 37.94
N GLY A 107 19.85 -33.43 39.23
CA GLY A 107 18.89 -32.55 39.92
C GLY A 107 17.70 -33.26 40.60
N GLY A 108 17.65 -34.59 40.55
CA GLY A 108 16.58 -35.39 41.16
C GLY A 108 15.27 -35.35 40.35
N VAL A 109 14.28 -36.12 40.80
CA VAL A 109 12.97 -36.28 40.14
C VAL A 109 12.20 -34.95 40.06
N ASP A 110 12.49 -34.03 40.98
CA ASP A 110 11.84 -32.71 41.06
C ASP A 110 12.51 -31.65 40.18
N GLY A 111 13.64 -31.98 39.54
CA GLY A 111 14.35 -31.09 38.64
C GLY A 111 13.55 -30.77 37.37
N ARG A 112 13.77 -29.58 36.80
CA ARG A 112 13.13 -29.12 35.56
C ARG A 112 13.25 -30.14 34.41
N ASP A 113 14.44 -30.68 34.19
CA ASP A 113 14.72 -31.66 33.14
C ASP A 113 13.94 -32.97 33.37
N ALA A 114 13.87 -33.44 34.63
CA ALA A 114 13.09 -34.62 34.98
C ALA A 114 11.60 -34.38 34.74
N GLY A 115 11.07 -33.23 35.17
CA GLY A 115 9.68 -32.84 34.90
C GLY A 115 9.38 -32.74 33.39
N MET A 116 10.30 -32.21 32.59
CA MET A 116 10.13 -32.15 31.12
C MET A 116 10.24 -33.52 30.44
N LEU A 117 11.09 -34.43 30.94
CA LEU A 117 11.14 -35.82 30.45
C LEU A 117 9.89 -36.61 30.83
N LEU A 118 9.31 -36.38 32.02
CA LEU A 118 8.04 -36.96 32.43
C LEU A 118 6.89 -36.44 31.54
N ALA A 119 6.86 -35.13 31.27
CA ALA A 119 5.92 -34.56 30.31
C ALA A 119 6.12 -35.14 28.91
N PHE A 120 7.37 -35.31 28.47
CA PHE A 120 7.67 -35.97 27.21
C PHE A 120 7.19 -37.43 27.18
N GLY A 121 7.33 -38.19 28.28
CA GLY A 121 6.78 -39.54 28.42
C GLY A 121 5.27 -39.58 28.21
N ARG A 122 4.52 -38.72 28.91
CA ARG A 122 3.06 -38.57 28.72
C ARG A 122 2.71 -38.19 27.29
N PHE A 123 3.47 -37.27 26.69
CA PHE A 123 3.30 -36.89 25.30
C PHE A 123 3.47 -38.09 24.35
N ARG A 124 4.47 -38.96 24.55
CA ARG A 124 4.65 -40.18 23.73
C ARG A 124 3.44 -41.12 23.83
N GLU A 125 2.88 -41.29 25.03
CA GLU A 125 1.70 -42.12 25.25
C GLU A 125 0.47 -41.57 24.53
N LEU A 126 0.20 -40.27 24.71
CA LEU A 126 -0.89 -39.57 24.03
C LEU A 126 -0.76 -39.65 22.51
N ILE A 127 0.46 -39.45 22.00
CA ILE A 127 0.71 -39.49 20.56
C ILE A 127 0.50 -40.90 19.97
N ARG A 128 0.96 -41.95 20.66
CA ARG A 128 0.71 -43.34 20.25
C ARG A 128 -0.79 -43.63 20.17
N GLY A 129 -1.59 -43.02 21.03
CA GLY A 129 -3.05 -43.10 21.01
C GLY A 129 -3.70 -42.61 19.71
N TYR A 130 -3.06 -41.69 18.98
CA TYR A 130 -3.58 -41.22 17.68
C TYR A 130 -3.38 -42.21 16.52
N GLY A 131 -2.64 -43.32 16.72
CA GLY A 131 -2.44 -44.35 15.70
C GLY A 131 -1.66 -43.90 14.45
N GLY A 132 -1.09 -42.69 14.47
CA GLY A 132 -0.31 -42.09 13.38
C GLY A 132 1.14 -41.84 13.78
N TRP A 133 2.00 -41.64 12.79
CA TRP A 133 3.41 -41.29 13.01
C TRP A 133 3.56 -39.80 13.33
N TRP A 134 4.51 -39.41 14.18
CA TRP A 134 4.78 -37.99 14.49
C TRP A 134 6.25 -37.63 14.29
N ARG A 135 6.55 -36.34 14.11
CA ARG A 135 7.85 -35.81 13.63
C ARG A 135 9.11 -36.29 14.37
N GLY A 136 8.97 -36.66 15.65
CA GLY A 136 10.08 -37.11 16.48
C GLY A 136 10.42 -38.59 16.34
N GLU A 137 9.48 -39.45 15.92
CA GLU A 137 9.67 -40.91 15.93
C GLU A 137 10.90 -41.31 15.11
N ALA A 138 11.86 -41.97 15.78
CA ALA A 138 13.23 -42.19 15.32
C ALA A 138 13.34 -42.60 13.84
N PRO A 139 13.77 -41.69 12.93
CA PRO A 139 13.77 -41.93 11.49
C PRO A 139 14.59 -43.15 11.06
N ALA A 140 15.64 -43.50 11.82
CA ALA A 140 16.43 -44.70 11.59
C ALA A 140 15.57 -45.98 11.65
N ARG A 141 14.62 -46.07 12.59
CA ARG A 141 13.67 -47.20 12.71
C ARG A 141 12.62 -47.19 11.61
N VAL A 142 12.25 -46.00 11.16
CA VAL A 142 11.26 -45.81 10.10
C VAL A 142 11.84 -46.17 8.72
N VAL A 143 13.14 -45.90 8.50
CA VAL A 143 13.81 -46.15 7.20
C VAL A 143 14.50 -47.53 7.16
N ALA A 144 15.00 -48.04 8.29
CA ALA A 144 15.60 -49.36 8.35
C ALA A 144 14.54 -50.46 8.13
N GLY A 145 14.80 -51.38 7.20
CA GLY A 145 13.93 -52.54 6.93
C GLY A 145 12.76 -52.29 5.96
N ARG A 146 12.43 -51.03 5.62
CA ARG A 146 11.33 -50.73 4.68
C ARG A 146 11.82 -50.77 3.22
N ARG A 147 11.39 -51.78 2.45
CA ARG A 147 11.68 -51.93 1.00
C ARG A 147 11.33 -50.68 0.16
N ARG A 148 10.36 -49.86 0.60
CA ARG A 148 9.88 -48.66 -0.11
C ARG A 148 10.86 -47.48 -0.09
N VAL A 149 11.80 -47.42 0.85
CA VAL A 149 12.82 -46.35 0.90
C VAL A 149 14.05 -46.67 0.02
N SER A 150 13.99 -47.77 -0.73
CA SER A 150 15.10 -48.23 -1.59
C SER A 150 15.51 -47.23 -2.66
N PHE A 151 14.64 -46.30 -3.08
CA PHE A 151 15.02 -45.25 -4.04
C PHE A 151 16.09 -44.27 -3.49
N LEU A 152 16.19 -44.09 -2.17
CA LEU A 152 17.26 -43.30 -1.55
C LEU A 152 18.60 -44.05 -1.60
N ARG A 153 18.55 -45.39 -1.54
CA ARG A 153 19.72 -46.28 -1.54
C ARG A 153 20.17 -46.71 -2.95
N ARG A 154 19.27 -46.69 -3.94
CA ARG A 154 19.51 -47.12 -5.33
C ARG A 154 20.15 -46.04 -6.23
N ARG A 155 20.40 -44.84 -5.71
CA ARG A 155 21.05 -43.76 -6.47
C ARG A 155 22.54 -44.06 -6.55
N GLU A 156 23.12 -43.97 -7.74
CA GLU A 156 24.55 -44.26 -8.02
C GLU A 156 25.54 -43.49 -7.11
N ALA A 157 25.13 -42.34 -6.57
CA ALA A 157 25.90 -41.58 -5.58
C ALA A 157 24.98 -40.78 -4.65
N ALA A 158 25.28 -40.79 -3.34
CA ALA A 158 24.61 -40.02 -2.30
C ALA A 158 25.65 -39.31 -1.41
N VAL A 159 25.60 -37.98 -1.36
CA VAL A 159 26.60 -37.12 -0.68
C VAL A 159 25.92 -36.23 0.35
N ALA A 160 26.45 -36.12 1.56
CA ALA A 160 25.94 -35.27 2.63
C ALA A 160 26.92 -34.15 2.97
N VAL A 161 26.62 -32.91 2.56
CA VAL A 161 27.49 -31.74 2.70
C VAL A 161 27.19 -30.98 4.00
N GLY A 162 28.25 -30.70 4.77
CA GLY A 162 28.18 -29.95 6.03
C GLY A 162 27.92 -30.83 7.27
N PHE A 163 28.08 -32.15 7.16
CA PHE A 163 27.80 -33.12 8.23
C PHE A 163 29.04 -33.73 8.89
N VAL A 164 30.25 -33.25 8.57
CA VAL A 164 31.51 -33.63 9.27
C VAL A 164 31.85 -32.61 10.39
N THR A 165 30.95 -31.67 10.66
CA THR A 165 31.17 -30.58 11.64
C THR A 165 30.87 -31.04 13.08
N PRO A 166 31.42 -30.37 14.11
CA PRO A 166 31.06 -30.59 15.52
C PRO A 166 29.60 -30.24 15.83
N LEU A 167 28.89 -29.63 14.87
CA LEU A 167 27.47 -29.38 14.95
C LEU A 167 26.64 -30.64 14.64
N THR A 168 27.19 -31.69 14.03
CA THR A 168 26.43 -32.90 13.67
C THR A 168 26.06 -33.68 14.92
N SER A 169 24.75 -33.86 15.16
CA SER A 169 24.28 -34.65 16.30
C SER A 169 24.54 -36.15 16.09
N ALA A 170 24.55 -36.91 17.19
CA ALA A 170 24.73 -38.36 17.10
C ALA A 170 23.62 -39.03 16.26
N TRP A 171 22.38 -38.53 16.35
CA TRP A 171 21.27 -39.08 15.57
C TRP A 171 21.35 -38.70 14.08
N GLU A 172 21.81 -37.50 13.74
CA GLU A 172 22.08 -37.11 12.35
C GLU A 172 23.15 -38.04 11.75
N GLY A 173 24.23 -38.30 12.48
CA GLY A 173 25.26 -39.26 12.10
C GLY A 173 24.70 -40.65 11.82
N ARG A 174 23.95 -41.23 12.78
CA ARG A 174 23.30 -42.54 12.62
C ARG A 174 22.36 -42.59 11.41
N LEU A 175 21.59 -41.53 11.16
CA LEU A 175 20.69 -41.45 10.00
C LEU A 175 21.48 -41.50 8.68
N LEU A 176 22.57 -40.75 8.58
CA LEU A 176 23.42 -40.72 7.38
C LEU A 176 24.12 -42.05 7.14
N ASP A 177 24.68 -42.64 8.20
CA ASP A 177 25.35 -43.94 8.12
C ASP A 177 24.35 -45.04 7.72
N GLY A 178 23.15 -45.05 8.30
CA GLY A 178 22.09 -46.03 7.96
C GLY A 178 21.49 -45.85 6.55
N LEU A 179 21.71 -44.70 5.93
CA LEU A 179 21.32 -44.40 4.55
C LEU A 179 22.48 -44.60 3.55
N GLY A 180 23.72 -44.77 4.02
CA GLY A 180 24.91 -44.93 3.20
C GLY A 180 25.37 -43.63 2.52
N PHE A 181 25.15 -42.47 3.14
CA PHE A 181 25.63 -41.20 2.61
C PHE A 181 27.13 -41.03 2.87
N GLU A 182 27.87 -40.65 1.84
CA GLU A 182 29.22 -40.16 2.00
C GLU A 182 29.19 -38.76 2.64
N ARG A 183 29.79 -38.60 3.81
CA ARG A 183 29.77 -37.33 4.56
C ARG A 183 30.91 -36.44 4.09
N TRP A 184 30.55 -35.29 3.53
CA TRP A 184 31.48 -34.26 3.07
C TRP A 184 31.46 -33.11 4.06
N GLY A 185 32.61 -32.83 4.65
CA GLY A 185 32.88 -31.59 5.35
C GLY A 185 33.48 -30.59 4.39
N SER A 186 33.35 -29.31 4.69
CA SER A 186 34.38 -28.38 4.27
C SER A 186 35.72 -28.81 4.89
N ASP A 187 36.84 -28.62 4.19
CA ASP A 187 38.20 -28.78 4.73
C ASP A 187 38.50 -27.85 5.92
N PHE A 188 37.51 -27.07 6.38
CA PHE A 188 37.41 -26.55 7.76
C PHE A 188 37.29 -27.67 8.81
N GLY A 189 38.03 -28.76 8.61
CA GLY A 189 38.09 -29.85 9.56
C GLY A 189 38.50 -29.30 10.92
N CYS A 190 37.93 -29.87 11.96
CA CYS A 190 38.51 -29.88 13.29
C CYS A 190 39.88 -30.60 13.26
N GLY A 191 40.83 -30.14 12.44
CA GLY A 191 42.23 -30.34 12.77
C GLY A 191 42.39 -29.85 14.21
N ASP A 192 43.21 -30.56 14.99
CA ASP A 192 43.48 -30.21 16.38
C ASP A 192 43.55 -28.69 16.50
N PRO A 193 42.76 -28.10 17.43
CA PRO A 193 42.55 -26.66 17.50
C PRO A 193 43.89 -25.99 17.28
N CYS A 194 44.04 -25.34 16.12
CA CYS A 194 45.34 -24.93 15.58
C CYS A 194 46.26 -24.59 16.75
N GLU A 195 47.25 -25.46 17.02
CA GLU A 195 48.03 -25.40 18.29
C GLU A 195 48.73 -24.06 18.49
N ASP A 196 48.71 -23.20 17.47
CA ASP A 196 49.00 -21.78 17.53
C ASP A 196 47.72 -20.91 17.55
N PRO A 197 47.09 -20.68 18.72
CA PRO A 197 46.01 -19.71 18.89
C PRO A 197 46.42 -18.27 18.51
N GLY A 198 47.70 -18.02 18.20
CA GLY A 198 48.25 -16.73 17.78
C GLY A 198 47.97 -16.33 16.33
N ARG A 199 47.46 -17.23 15.46
CA ARG A 199 47.29 -16.94 14.02
C ARG A 199 45.86 -16.68 13.56
N ARG A 200 45.03 -16.03 14.39
CA ARG A 200 43.72 -15.53 13.94
C ARG A 200 43.93 -14.38 12.96
N ARG A 201 43.37 -14.49 11.75
CA ARG A 201 43.35 -13.36 10.81
C ARG A 201 42.48 -12.23 11.38
N ALA A 202 43.00 -11.01 11.33
CA ALA A 202 42.28 -9.79 11.72
C ALA A 202 41.22 -9.40 10.66
N LEU A 203 40.14 -8.76 11.10
CA LEU A 203 39.26 -8.02 10.20
C LEU A 203 40.02 -6.85 9.53
N ASP A 204 39.73 -6.56 8.27
CA ASP A 204 40.31 -5.42 7.58
C ASP A 204 39.61 -4.11 8.01
N LEU A 205 38.29 -4.17 8.16
CA LEU A 205 37.45 -3.03 8.57
C LEU A 205 36.30 -3.47 9.46
N ARG A 206 36.02 -2.66 10.49
CA ARG A 206 34.91 -2.82 11.42
C ARG A 206 33.95 -1.64 11.32
N LEU A 207 32.67 -1.90 11.08
CA LEU A 207 31.64 -0.89 10.93
C LEU A 207 30.68 -0.88 12.12
N ALA A 208 30.76 0.18 12.91
CA ALA A 208 29.93 0.44 14.08
C ALA A 208 28.71 1.27 13.66
N CYS A 209 27.59 0.63 13.32
CA CYS A 209 26.50 1.28 12.59
C CYS A 209 25.36 1.76 13.51
N ALA A 210 24.80 2.93 13.22
CA ALA A 210 23.68 3.50 14.00
C ALA A 210 22.41 2.63 13.93
N GLY A 211 22.23 1.85 12.88
CA GLY A 211 21.11 0.92 12.71
C GLY A 211 21.18 0.19 11.37
N PRO A 212 20.16 -0.65 11.04
CA PRO A 212 20.20 -1.50 9.84
C PRO A 212 20.32 -0.71 8.53
N GLU A 213 19.67 0.45 8.39
CA GLU A 213 19.75 1.24 7.15
C GLU A 213 21.12 1.91 6.96
N ALA A 214 21.77 2.32 8.05
CA ALA A 214 23.12 2.87 8.02
C ALA A 214 24.14 1.78 7.64
N GLU A 215 23.99 0.58 8.22
CA GLU A 215 24.78 -0.59 7.88
C GLU A 215 24.66 -0.95 6.38
N ILE A 216 23.43 -1.07 5.87
CA ILE A 216 23.20 -1.37 4.45
C ILE A 216 23.74 -0.26 3.54
N ALA A 217 23.57 1.02 3.92
CA ALA A 217 24.09 2.13 3.14
C ALA A 217 25.63 2.12 3.09
N ALA A 218 26.31 1.84 4.21
CA ALA A 218 27.77 1.74 4.24
C ALA A 218 28.30 0.58 3.40
N VAL A 219 27.68 -0.60 3.51
CA VAL A 219 28.05 -1.76 2.68
C VAL A 219 27.75 -1.50 1.20
N ALA A 220 26.60 -0.90 0.86
CA ALA A 220 26.28 -0.53 -0.52
C ALA A 220 27.32 0.42 -1.13
N ARG A 221 27.79 1.43 -0.36
CA ARG A 221 28.86 2.34 -0.81
C ARG A 221 30.16 1.60 -1.04
N ALA A 222 30.57 0.73 -0.12
CA ALA A 222 31.79 -0.08 -0.28
C ALA A 222 31.70 -0.99 -1.51
N LEU A 223 30.54 -1.59 -1.78
CA LEU A 223 30.31 -2.43 -2.96
C LEU A 223 30.42 -1.62 -4.26
N ARG A 224 29.80 -0.43 -4.32
CA ARG A 224 29.87 0.46 -5.49
C ARG A 224 31.26 1.06 -5.75
N ALA A 225 32.13 1.13 -4.74
CA ALA A 225 33.49 1.64 -4.91
C ALA A 225 34.40 0.68 -5.72
N ALA A 226 34.01 -0.59 -5.88
CA ALA A 226 34.71 -1.58 -6.71
C ALA A 226 33.71 -2.60 -7.29
N PRO A 227 32.85 -2.18 -8.23
CA PRO A 227 31.76 -3.00 -8.78
C PRO A 227 32.24 -4.19 -9.63
N GLU A 228 33.50 -4.17 -10.09
CA GLU A 228 34.14 -5.26 -10.83
C GLU A 228 34.57 -6.43 -9.94
N GLN A 229 34.72 -6.21 -8.63
CA GLN A 229 35.17 -7.22 -7.69
C GLN A 229 33.97 -8.00 -7.14
N GLY A 230 33.96 -9.32 -7.37
CA GLY A 230 32.95 -10.20 -6.77
C GLY A 230 32.93 -10.07 -5.25
N ALA A 231 31.73 -9.93 -4.69
CA ALA A 231 31.54 -9.76 -3.25
C ALA A 231 30.44 -10.67 -2.71
N VAL A 232 30.59 -11.08 -1.46
CA VAL A 232 29.54 -11.75 -0.66
C VAL A 232 29.19 -10.90 0.54
N VAL A 233 27.88 -10.71 0.75
CA VAL A 233 27.29 -10.18 1.98
C VAL A 233 26.66 -11.35 2.73
N LEU A 234 27.23 -11.68 3.89
CA LEU A 234 26.64 -12.59 4.85
C LEU A 234 25.77 -11.81 5.82
N ALA A 235 24.51 -12.22 5.94
CA ALA A 235 23.54 -11.60 6.83
C ALA A 235 22.81 -12.67 7.65
N PRO A 236 22.19 -12.31 8.79
CA PRO A 236 21.20 -13.15 9.44
C PRO A 236 20.10 -13.55 8.44
N SER A 237 19.62 -14.80 8.49
CA SER A 237 18.68 -15.34 7.48
C SER A 237 17.41 -14.51 7.32
N ASP A 238 16.89 -13.97 8.42
CA ASP A 238 15.73 -13.08 8.47
C ASP A 238 16.00 -11.68 7.88
N ALA A 239 17.27 -11.26 7.83
CA ALA A 239 17.68 -9.98 7.26
C ALA A 239 17.98 -10.05 5.76
N VAL A 240 18.20 -11.24 5.18
CA VAL A 240 18.53 -11.40 3.74
C VAL A 240 17.51 -10.72 2.81
N PRO A 241 16.17 -10.88 2.97
CA PRO A 241 15.20 -10.19 2.10
C PRO A 241 15.35 -8.67 2.13
N ARG A 242 15.61 -8.09 3.31
CA ARG A 242 15.81 -6.66 3.50
C ARG A 242 17.10 -6.20 2.82
N TRP A 243 18.20 -6.94 2.98
CA TRP A 243 19.47 -6.65 2.31
C TRP A 243 19.31 -6.62 0.79
N VAL A 244 18.66 -7.63 0.22
CA VAL A 244 18.41 -7.72 -1.23
C VAL A 244 17.61 -6.53 -1.73
N ASP A 245 16.48 -6.23 -1.10
CA ASP A 245 15.64 -5.09 -1.49
C ASP A 245 16.39 -3.76 -1.38
N ARG A 246 17.08 -3.53 -0.26
CA ARG A 246 17.75 -2.26 0.02
C ARG A 246 19.04 -2.03 -0.77
N LEU A 247 19.74 -3.09 -1.17
CA LEU A 247 20.87 -3.02 -2.10
C LEU A 247 20.40 -2.70 -3.52
N ARG A 248 19.27 -3.27 -3.98
CA ARG A 248 18.67 -2.93 -5.29
C ARG A 248 18.25 -1.48 -5.36
N HIS A 249 17.57 -0.97 -4.33
CA HIS A 249 17.22 0.47 -4.21
C HIS A 249 18.44 1.41 -4.20
N ARG A 250 19.65 0.86 -4.05
CA ARG A 250 20.92 1.57 -4.03
C ARG A 250 21.80 1.20 -5.23
N ASP A 251 21.19 0.71 -6.30
CA ASP A 251 21.85 0.38 -7.58
C ASP A 251 22.99 -0.64 -7.46
N VAL A 252 22.94 -1.51 -6.45
CA VAL A 252 23.86 -2.64 -6.33
C VAL A 252 23.22 -3.86 -6.98
N PRO A 253 23.81 -4.45 -8.03
CA PRO A 253 23.31 -5.68 -8.61
C PRO A 253 23.43 -6.78 -7.57
N VAL A 254 22.31 -7.40 -7.21
CA VAL A 254 22.28 -8.46 -6.21
C VAL A 254 21.89 -9.79 -6.82
N ARG A 255 22.47 -10.83 -6.24
CA ARG A 255 22.10 -12.21 -6.46
C ARG A 255 21.87 -12.87 -5.11
N ALA A 256 20.64 -13.31 -4.86
CA ALA A 256 20.29 -13.88 -3.58
C ALA A 256 19.15 -14.89 -3.70
N PHE A 257 19.17 -15.84 -2.78
CA PHE A 257 18.01 -16.66 -2.51
C PHE A 257 17.21 -16.02 -1.38
N VAL A 258 16.06 -15.42 -1.72
CA VAL A 258 15.20 -14.75 -0.74
C VAL A 258 14.13 -15.72 -0.30
N GLU A 259 14.25 -16.22 0.93
CA GLU A 259 13.21 -17.07 1.53
C GLU A 259 11.92 -16.26 1.69
N ARG A 260 10.88 -16.63 0.94
CA ARG A 260 9.54 -16.09 1.10
C ARG A 260 8.72 -17.14 1.83
N ARG A 261 8.07 -16.76 2.92
CA ARG A 261 7.18 -17.69 3.63
C ARG A 261 5.97 -17.97 2.75
N ALA A 262 5.63 -19.25 2.55
CA ALA A 262 4.44 -19.62 1.78
C ALA A 262 3.18 -18.98 2.36
N ALA A 263 3.15 -18.75 3.67
CA ALA A 263 2.11 -18.01 4.38
C ALA A 263 1.81 -16.59 3.84
N ASN A 264 2.76 -15.91 3.19
CA ASN A 264 2.58 -14.52 2.74
C ASN A 264 2.24 -14.39 1.25
N THR A 265 2.01 -15.52 0.59
CA THR A 265 1.74 -15.62 -0.84
C THR A 265 0.30 -15.19 -1.17
N GLY A 266 0.05 -14.82 -2.42
CA GLY A 266 -1.29 -14.66 -2.96
C GLY A 266 -2.12 -15.94 -2.84
N ALA A 267 -1.53 -17.11 -3.06
CA ALA A 267 -2.21 -18.40 -2.89
C ALA A 267 -2.69 -18.61 -1.44
N ALA A 268 -1.80 -18.42 -0.45
CA ALA A 268 -2.16 -18.50 0.96
C ALA A 268 -3.23 -17.48 1.35
N ARG A 269 -3.11 -16.23 0.89
CA ARG A 269 -4.09 -15.16 1.15
C ARG A 269 -5.46 -15.50 0.56
N ALA A 270 -5.49 -16.03 -0.65
CA ALA A 270 -6.70 -16.44 -1.33
C ALA A 270 -7.41 -17.58 -0.59
N VAL A 271 -6.68 -18.64 -0.22
CA VAL A 271 -7.28 -19.77 0.52
C VAL A 271 -7.79 -19.33 1.89
N ARG A 272 -7.05 -18.49 2.61
CA ARG A 272 -7.55 -17.89 3.86
C ARG A 272 -8.81 -17.04 3.65
N ALA A 273 -8.92 -16.33 2.53
CA ALA A 273 -10.15 -15.61 2.19
C ALA A 273 -11.31 -16.59 1.95
N VAL A 274 -11.10 -17.72 1.26
CA VAL A 274 -12.12 -18.79 1.13
C VAL A 274 -12.54 -19.30 2.51
N LEU A 275 -11.58 -19.63 3.38
CA LEU A 275 -11.90 -20.16 4.71
C LEU A 275 -12.67 -19.15 5.57
N ARG A 276 -12.35 -17.85 5.49
CA ARG A 276 -13.13 -16.80 6.16
C ARG A 276 -14.55 -16.68 5.62
N VAL A 277 -14.70 -16.75 4.29
CA VAL A 277 -16.01 -16.71 3.60
C VAL A 277 -16.88 -17.89 4.04
N VAL A 278 -16.32 -19.10 4.04
CA VAL A 278 -17.03 -20.34 4.41
C VAL A 278 -17.28 -20.42 5.92
N SER A 279 -16.42 -19.85 6.77
CA SER A 279 -16.66 -19.78 8.22
C SER A 279 -17.83 -18.88 8.63
N GLY A 280 -18.27 -17.97 7.75
CA GLY A 280 -19.27 -16.95 8.06
C GLY A 280 -20.14 -16.53 6.88
N PRO A 281 -20.95 -17.45 6.30
CA PRO A 281 -21.68 -17.21 5.05
C PRO A 281 -22.73 -16.09 5.14
N SER A 282 -23.16 -15.74 6.35
CA SER A 282 -24.13 -14.67 6.60
C SER A 282 -23.53 -13.25 6.60
N SER A 283 -22.20 -13.13 6.71
CA SER A 283 -21.52 -11.82 6.75
C SER A 283 -20.13 -11.88 6.12
N VAL A 284 -20.11 -11.97 4.79
CA VAL A 284 -18.87 -11.95 4.02
C VAL A 284 -18.40 -10.52 3.76
N ARG A 285 -17.12 -10.24 4.01
CA ARG A 285 -16.51 -8.94 3.70
C ARG A 285 -16.23 -8.83 2.20
N ARG A 286 -16.49 -7.64 1.64
CA ARG A 286 -16.18 -7.32 0.24
C ARG A 286 -14.72 -7.61 -0.12
N ASP A 287 -13.77 -7.23 0.74
CA ASP A 287 -12.32 -7.39 0.48
C ASP A 287 -11.89 -8.86 0.33
N ASP A 288 -12.54 -9.77 1.09
CA ASP A 288 -12.30 -11.21 0.97
C ASP A 288 -12.77 -11.71 -0.39
N LEU A 289 -13.97 -11.31 -0.83
CA LEU A 289 -14.47 -11.65 -2.16
C LEU A 289 -13.64 -11.01 -3.28
N GLU A 290 -13.19 -9.77 -3.14
CA GLU A 290 -12.31 -9.13 -4.12
C GLU A 290 -10.97 -9.86 -4.25
N THR A 291 -10.43 -10.36 -3.14
CA THR A 291 -9.23 -11.20 -3.13
C THR A 291 -9.46 -12.50 -3.91
N LEU A 292 -10.64 -13.12 -3.79
CA LEU A 292 -10.98 -14.36 -4.51
C LEU A 292 -11.28 -14.13 -6.00
N VAL A 293 -12.01 -13.05 -6.30
CA VAL A 293 -12.56 -12.74 -7.62
C VAL A 293 -11.50 -12.09 -8.52
N PHE A 294 -10.65 -11.22 -7.97
CA PHE A 294 -9.67 -10.42 -8.72
C PHE A 294 -8.22 -10.64 -8.28
N GLY A 295 -7.96 -11.47 -7.27
CA GLY A 295 -6.60 -11.78 -6.84
C GLY A 295 -5.80 -12.48 -7.93
N SER A 296 -4.52 -12.16 -8.04
CA SER A 296 -3.62 -12.73 -9.07
C SER A 296 -3.43 -14.25 -8.96
N ALA A 297 -3.69 -14.81 -7.77
CA ALA A 297 -3.42 -16.21 -7.45
C ALA A 297 -4.49 -17.19 -7.93
N LEU A 298 -5.71 -16.72 -8.23
CA LEU A 298 -6.83 -17.58 -8.63
C LEU A 298 -7.44 -17.11 -9.96
N ARG A 299 -7.85 -18.05 -10.81
CA ARG A 299 -8.80 -17.77 -11.89
C ARG A 299 -10.12 -18.42 -11.56
N ALA A 300 -10.96 -17.70 -10.83
CA ALA A 300 -12.29 -18.18 -10.49
C ALA A 300 -13.18 -18.49 -11.72
N TRP A 301 -12.74 -18.11 -12.93
CA TRP A 301 -13.60 -17.94 -14.10
C TRP A 301 -13.45 -19.01 -15.18
N SER A 302 -12.32 -19.71 -15.33
CA SER A 302 -12.05 -20.51 -16.54
C SER A 302 -12.95 -21.75 -16.68
N SER A 303 -13.05 -22.55 -15.63
CA SER A 303 -13.93 -23.72 -15.57
C SER A 303 -15.41 -23.31 -15.62
N ILE A 304 -15.77 -22.27 -14.87
CA ILE A 304 -17.12 -21.71 -14.84
C ILE A 304 -17.53 -21.17 -16.22
N ALA A 305 -16.62 -20.48 -16.92
CA ALA A 305 -16.87 -19.96 -18.26
C ALA A 305 -17.12 -21.10 -19.24
N ALA A 306 -16.31 -22.16 -19.20
CA ALA A 306 -16.54 -23.35 -20.03
C ALA A 306 -17.93 -23.97 -19.76
N GLN A 307 -18.33 -24.10 -18.49
CA GLN A 307 -19.65 -24.63 -18.12
C GLN A 307 -20.81 -23.73 -18.59
N LEU A 308 -20.61 -22.42 -18.59
CA LEU A 308 -21.61 -21.45 -19.04
C LEU A 308 -21.62 -21.22 -20.56
N GLY A 309 -20.69 -21.83 -21.31
CA GLY A 309 -20.51 -21.60 -22.75
C GLY A 309 -19.96 -20.21 -23.09
N ILE A 310 -19.15 -19.63 -22.19
CA ILE A 310 -18.60 -18.27 -22.29
C ILE A 310 -17.12 -18.33 -22.70
N ASP A 311 -16.72 -17.61 -23.75
CA ASP A 311 -15.33 -17.58 -24.26
C ASP A 311 -14.41 -16.69 -23.40
N TYR A 312 -14.06 -17.12 -22.18
CA TYR A 312 -13.18 -16.35 -21.28
C TYR A 312 -11.69 -16.66 -21.53
N PRO A 313 -10.77 -15.67 -21.55
CA PRO A 313 -10.92 -14.27 -21.12
C PRO A 313 -11.31 -13.28 -22.23
N ARG A 314 -11.66 -13.77 -23.43
CA ARG A 314 -12.01 -12.89 -24.56
C ARG A 314 -13.35 -12.18 -24.35
N CYS A 315 -14.32 -12.90 -23.79
CA CYS A 315 -15.66 -12.47 -23.45
C CYS A 315 -16.09 -13.15 -22.15
N PRO A 316 -16.47 -12.42 -21.11
CA PRO A 316 -16.37 -10.97 -20.92
C PRO A 316 -14.94 -10.52 -20.59
N HIS A 317 -14.62 -9.24 -20.86
CA HIS A 317 -13.32 -8.65 -20.55
C HIS A 317 -13.19 -8.46 -19.03
N PRO A 318 -11.97 -8.49 -18.42
CA PRO A 318 -11.79 -8.24 -16.98
C PRO A 318 -12.41 -6.92 -16.48
N GLY A 319 -12.47 -5.90 -17.35
CA GLY A 319 -13.16 -4.64 -17.05
C GLY A 319 -14.68 -4.78 -16.89
N ASP A 320 -15.31 -5.68 -17.65
CA ASP A 320 -16.76 -5.96 -17.56
C ASP A 320 -17.09 -6.66 -16.23
N LEU A 321 -16.22 -7.58 -15.78
CA LEU A 321 -16.33 -8.22 -14.46
C LEU A 321 -16.20 -7.19 -13.34
N ARG A 322 -15.23 -6.27 -13.41
CA ARG A 322 -15.07 -5.22 -12.39
C ARG A 322 -16.27 -4.27 -12.39
N ALA A 323 -16.80 -3.89 -13.56
CA ALA A 323 -17.98 -3.05 -13.65
C ALA A 323 -19.23 -3.72 -13.03
N ALA A 324 -19.46 -5.01 -13.32
CA ALA A 324 -20.55 -5.78 -12.72
C ALA A 324 -20.40 -5.91 -11.19
N TRP A 325 -19.16 -6.04 -10.70
CA TRP A 325 -18.85 -6.09 -9.26
C TRP A 325 -19.05 -4.74 -8.53
N GLU A 326 -18.69 -3.62 -9.17
CA GLU A 326 -18.86 -2.28 -8.59
C GLU A 326 -20.34 -1.89 -8.39
N LEU A 327 -21.27 -2.51 -9.13
CA LEU A 327 -22.71 -2.34 -8.93
C LEU A 327 -23.21 -2.95 -7.61
N GLN A 328 -22.46 -3.86 -7.00
CA GLN A 328 -22.82 -4.50 -5.74
C GLN A 328 -22.38 -3.62 -4.56
N ARG A 329 -23.13 -2.56 -4.23
CA ARG A 329 -22.66 -1.47 -3.33
C ARG A 329 -22.53 -1.77 -1.83
N ALA A 330 -22.85 -2.98 -1.36
CA ALA A 330 -22.75 -3.26 0.07
C ALA A 330 -21.31 -3.62 0.49
N SER A 331 -20.95 -3.32 1.73
CA SER A 331 -19.69 -3.73 2.34
C SER A 331 -19.73 -5.18 2.85
N SER A 332 -20.93 -5.70 3.06
CA SER A 332 -21.20 -7.07 3.52
C SER A 332 -22.38 -7.69 2.77
N PHE A 333 -22.32 -9.00 2.58
CA PHE A 333 -23.36 -9.76 1.89
C PHE A 333 -23.53 -11.15 2.51
N SER A 334 -24.73 -11.71 2.40
CA SER A 334 -24.86 -13.16 2.30
C SER A 334 -24.46 -13.61 0.89
N LEU A 335 -23.82 -14.77 0.76
CA LEU A 335 -23.37 -15.30 -0.53
C LEU A 335 -24.56 -15.56 -1.47
N GLY A 336 -25.56 -16.31 -1.02
CA GLY A 336 -26.78 -16.54 -1.80
C GLY A 336 -27.48 -15.24 -2.25
N GLY A 337 -27.61 -14.25 -1.35
CA GLY A 337 -28.19 -12.96 -1.70
C GLY A 337 -27.35 -12.15 -2.70
N LEU A 338 -26.04 -12.33 -2.72
CA LEU A 338 -25.15 -11.73 -3.72
C LEU A 338 -25.24 -12.43 -5.07
N ALA A 339 -25.30 -13.76 -5.09
CA ALA A 339 -25.52 -14.55 -6.30
C ALA A 339 -26.83 -14.18 -7.00
N ASP A 340 -27.94 -14.11 -6.26
CA ASP A 340 -29.25 -13.74 -6.79
C ASP A 340 -29.25 -12.33 -7.39
N ARG A 341 -28.61 -11.36 -6.72
CA ARG A 341 -28.48 -10.00 -7.23
C ARG A 341 -27.61 -9.93 -8.49
N LEU A 342 -26.54 -10.72 -8.56
CA LEU A 342 -25.69 -10.78 -9.76
C LEU A 342 -26.47 -11.37 -10.93
N ARG A 343 -27.23 -12.46 -10.72
CA ARG A 343 -28.13 -13.03 -11.75
C ARG A 343 -29.17 -12.01 -12.23
N ALA A 344 -29.90 -11.39 -11.30
CA ALA A 344 -30.92 -10.39 -11.64
C ALA A 344 -30.32 -9.15 -12.31
N GLY A 345 -29.11 -8.75 -11.89
CA GLY A 345 -28.37 -7.62 -12.44
C GLY A 345 -27.94 -7.80 -13.89
N GLY A 346 -27.77 -9.05 -14.36
CA GLY A 346 -27.36 -9.36 -15.73
C GLY A 346 -28.33 -8.84 -16.79
N GLU A 347 -29.62 -9.16 -16.67
CA GLU A 347 -30.64 -8.70 -17.62
C GLU A 347 -30.90 -7.19 -17.51
N SER A 348 -30.95 -6.66 -16.29
CA SER A 348 -31.12 -5.22 -16.06
C SER A 348 -29.97 -4.41 -16.65
N SER A 349 -28.72 -4.86 -16.45
CA SER A 349 -27.53 -4.21 -17.01
C SER A 349 -27.46 -4.38 -18.53
N ALA A 350 -27.80 -5.55 -19.06
CA ALA A 350 -27.87 -5.77 -20.51
C ALA A 350 -28.93 -4.89 -21.18
N ALA A 351 -30.10 -4.71 -20.56
CA ALA A 351 -31.14 -3.79 -21.02
C ALA A 351 -30.67 -2.34 -20.99
N ALA A 352 -30.00 -1.92 -19.90
CA ALA A 352 -29.41 -0.59 -19.80
C ALA A 352 -28.32 -0.34 -20.86
N VAL A 353 -27.55 -1.36 -21.24
CA VAL A 353 -26.59 -1.30 -22.34
C VAL A 353 -27.29 -1.17 -23.70
N ARG A 354 -28.41 -1.88 -23.93
CA ARG A 354 -29.23 -1.73 -25.15
C ARG A 354 -29.80 -0.33 -25.29
N GLU A 355 -30.43 0.18 -24.23
CA GLU A 355 -30.99 1.53 -24.20
C GLU A 355 -29.91 2.60 -24.44
N ARG A 356 -28.76 2.48 -23.76
CA ARG A 356 -27.62 3.39 -23.94
C ARG A 356 -27.05 3.31 -25.35
N GLY A 357 -26.89 2.10 -25.89
CA GLY A 357 -26.34 1.90 -27.24
C GLY A 357 -27.24 2.48 -28.32
N ALA A 358 -28.56 2.28 -28.21
CA ALA A 358 -29.54 2.88 -29.11
C ALA A 358 -29.48 4.42 -29.06
N ARG A 359 -29.38 5.00 -27.85
CA ARG A 359 -29.20 6.45 -27.67
C ARG A 359 -27.88 7.00 -28.22
N LEU A 360 -26.83 6.20 -28.26
CA LEU A 360 -25.50 6.60 -28.74
C LEU A 360 -25.26 6.25 -30.22
N GLY A 361 -26.25 5.68 -30.91
CA GLY A 361 -26.14 5.32 -32.32
C GLY A 361 -25.20 4.15 -32.59
N TRP A 362 -25.01 3.23 -31.64
CA TRP A 362 -24.23 2.01 -31.89
C TRP A 362 -24.96 1.11 -32.88
N ALA A 363 -24.21 0.42 -33.74
CA ALA A 363 -24.79 -0.60 -34.60
C ALA A 363 -25.41 -1.72 -33.74
N GLN A 364 -26.52 -2.31 -34.19
CA GLN A 364 -27.24 -3.37 -33.45
C GLN A 364 -26.31 -4.52 -33.02
N VAL A 365 -25.38 -4.92 -33.91
CA VAL A 365 -24.37 -5.94 -33.60
C VAL A 365 -23.46 -5.55 -32.44
N GLN A 366 -23.06 -4.28 -32.33
CA GLN A 366 -22.23 -3.79 -31.21
C GLN A 366 -23.02 -3.74 -29.90
N ILE A 367 -24.30 -3.37 -29.99
CA ILE A 367 -25.24 -3.39 -28.86
C ILE A 367 -25.38 -4.81 -28.32
N ASP A 368 -25.66 -5.77 -29.21
CA ASP A 368 -25.86 -7.16 -28.84
C ASP A 368 -24.59 -7.77 -28.24
N GLN A 369 -23.42 -7.50 -28.82
CA GLN A 369 -22.13 -7.94 -28.30
C GLN A 369 -21.80 -7.34 -26.91
N ARG A 370 -22.05 -6.04 -26.68
CA ARG A 370 -21.79 -5.39 -25.38
C ARG A 370 -22.79 -5.84 -24.32
N SER A 371 -24.06 -6.03 -24.68
CA SER A 371 -25.09 -6.57 -23.80
C SER A 371 -24.82 -8.02 -23.43
N ALA A 372 -24.39 -8.85 -24.40
CA ALA A 372 -23.95 -10.23 -24.15
C ALA A 372 -22.79 -10.27 -23.17
N ARG A 373 -21.71 -9.51 -23.41
CA ARG A 373 -20.56 -9.43 -22.49
C ARG A 373 -20.96 -8.99 -21.08
N THR A 374 -21.84 -7.98 -20.96
CA THR A 374 -22.31 -7.51 -19.65
C THR A 374 -23.12 -8.58 -18.92
N ARG A 375 -24.00 -9.28 -19.64
CA ARG A 375 -24.78 -10.41 -19.09
C ARG A 375 -23.85 -11.55 -18.66
N ASP A 376 -22.89 -11.90 -19.50
CA ASP A 376 -21.93 -12.97 -19.25
C ASP A 376 -21.01 -12.66 -18.07
N ALA A 377 -20.63 -11.38 -17.87
CA ALA A 377 -19.90 -10.94 -16.68
C ALA A 377 -20.70 -11.16 -15.39
N HIS A 378 -21.98 -10.82 -15.40
CA HIS A 378 -22.87 -11.06 -14.26
C HIS A 378 -23.10 -12.55 -14.01
N ARG A 379 -23.28 -13.34 -15.07
CA ARG A 379 -23.45 -14.80 -14.98
C ARG A 379 -22.20 -15.47 -14.41
N LEU A 380 -21.01 -15.07 -14.88
CA LEU A 380 -19.74 -15.57 -14.36
C LEU A 380 -19.57 -15.24 -12.88
N LEU A 381 -19.73 -13.98 -12.49
CA LEU A 381 -19.65 -13.54 -11.09
C LEU A 381 -20.65 -14.28 -10.22
N GLY A 382 -21.90 -14.38 -10.68
CA GLY A 382 -22.96 -15.12 -9.98
C GLY A 382 -22.58 -16.57 -9.74
N ALA A 383 -22.18 -17.29 -10.79
CA ALA A 383 -21.80 -18.70 -10.70
C ALA A 383 -20.56 -18.94 -9.82
N ALA A 384 -19.59 -18.02 -9.80
CA ALA A 384 -18.45 -18.12 -8.86
C ALA A 384 -18.89 -17.93 -7.40
N VAL A 385 -19.80 -16.98 -7.13
CA VAL A 385 -20.36 -16.77 -5.79
C VAL A 385 -21.22 -17.95 -5.36
N GLU A 386 -21.99 -18.57 -6.27
CA GLU A 386 -22.78 -19.77 -5.99
C GLU A 386 -21.92 -20.96 -5.60
N ARG A 387 -20.77 -21.16 -6.25
CA ARG A 387 -19.84 -22.21 -5.86
C ARG A 387 -19.25 -21.98 -4.47
N LEU A 388 -18.96 -20.73 -4.12
CA LEU A 388 -18.54 -20.37 -2.77
C LEU A 388 -19.66 -20.60 -1.75
N ASP A 389 -20.91 -20.30 -2.11
CA ASP A 389 -22.08 -20.55 -1.26
C ASP A 389 -22.32 -22.04 -1.05
N ALA A 390 -22.23 -22.85 -2.12
CA ALA A 390 -22.34 -24.30 -2.05
C ALA A 390 -21.26 -24.91 -1.15
N LEU A 391 -20.00 -24.46 -1.30
CA LEU A 391 -18.92 -24.88 -0.41
C LEU A 391 -19.15 -24.42 1.04
N ALA A 392 -19.80 -23.27 1.26
CA ALA A 392 -20.09 -22.79 2.60
C ALA A 392 -21.24 -23.55 3.28
N GLN A 393 -22.23 -24.00 2.49
CA GLN A 393 -23.35 -24.81 2.97
C GLN A 393 -22.92 -26.25 3.27
N GLU A 394 -22.07 -26.82 2.42
CA GLU A 394 -21.58 -28.19 2.51
C GLU A 394 -20.05 -28.24 2.60
N TRP A 395 -19.50 -27.59 3.64
CA TRP A 395 -18.06 -27.51 3.84
C TRP A 395 -17.41 -28.91 3.89
N SER A 396 -16.45 -29.12 3.00
CA SER A 396 -15.57 -30.29 3.00
C SER A 396 -14.20 -29.93 2.40
N ALA A 397 -13.15 -30.63 2.83
CA ALA A 397 -11.82 -30.45 2.27
C ALA A 397 -11.75 -30.90 0.80
N ALA A 398 -12.49 -31.97 0.44
CA ALA A 398 -12.68 -32.39 -0.94
C ALA A 398 -13.40 -31.31 -1.78
N GLY A 399 -14.43 -30.67 -1.23
CA GLY A 399 -15.11 -29.54 -1.88
C GLY A 399 -14.20 -28.33 -2.09
N LEU A 400 -13.39 -27.99 -1.08
CA LEU A 400 -12.37 -26.93 -1.23
C LEU A 400 -11.35 -27.30 -2.32
N ARG A 401 -10.85 -28.54 -2.33
CA ARG A 401 -9.93 -29.00 -3.37
C ARG A 401 -10.55 -28.90 -4.76
N GLY A 402 -11.78 -29.39 -4.93
CA GLY A 402 -12.50 -29.28 -6.19
C GLY A 402 -12.61 -27.83 -6.67
N LEU A 403 -12.92 -26.91 -5.75
CA LEU A 403 -12.94 -25.47 -6.05
C LEU A 403 -11.56 -24.94 -6.49
N LEU A 404 -10.47 -25.34 -5.81
CA LEU A 404 -9.12 -24.88 -6.12
C LEU A 404 -8.56 -25.46 -7.43
N ASP A 405 -8.89 -26.71 -7.73
CA ASP A 405 -8.57 -27.37 -9.00
C ASP A 405 -9.33 -26.69 -10.14
N ASP A 406 -10.61 -26.40 -9.95
CA ASP A 406 -11.44 -25.65 -10.90
C ASP A 406 -10.92 -24.23 -11.15
N TRP A 407 -10.27 -23.63 -10.16
CA TRP A 407 -9.67 -22.30 -10.24
C TRP A 407 -8.20 -22.30 -10.72
N ASP A 408 -7.70 -23.48 -11.07
CA ASP A 408 -6.34 -23.74 -11.55
C ASP A 408 -5.24 -23.18 -10.62
N LEU A 409 -5.38 -23.37 -9.30
CA LEU A 409 -4.41 -22.84 -8.33
C LEU A 409 -2.98 -23.28 -8.67
N LEU A 410 -2.77 -24.55 -9.01
CA LEU A 410 -1.44 -25.10 -9.33
C LEU A 410 -0.88 -24.58 -10.66
N GLY A 411 -1.66 -24.54 -11.74
CA GLY A 411 -1.18 -24.03 -13.03
C GLY A 411 -0.77 -22.56 -12.94
N ARG A 412 -1.50 -21.75 -12.16
CA ARG A 412 -1.17 -20.32 -11.97
C ARG A 412 0.03 -20.13 -11.06
N ALA A 413 0.12 -20.91 -9.99
CA ALA A 413 1.32 -20.91 -9.17
C ALA A 413 2.56 -21.31 -9.99
N ALA A 414 2.42 -22.16 -11.02
CA ALA A 414 3.51 -22.53 -11.93
C ALA A 414 3.94 -21.36 -12.82
N VAL A 415 2.98 -20.59 -13.35
CA VAL A 415 3.24 -19.38 -14.15
C VAL A 415 4.00 -18.32 -13.33
N HIS A 416 3.71 -18.21 -12.04
CA HIS A 416 4.42 -17.29 -11.13
C HIS A 416 5.77 -17.83 -10.62
N GLY A 417 6.23 -18.96 -11.15
CA GLY A 417 7.54 -19.55 -10.90
C GLY A 417 7.43 -21.02 -10.51
N VAL A 418 7.95 -21.91 -11.37
CA VAL A 418 7.89 -23.38 -11.26
C VAL A 418 8.49 -23.94 -9.95
N ALA A 419 9.15 -23.11 -9.14
CA ALA A 419 9.68 -23.47 -7.81
C ALA A 419 9.55 -22.36 -6.74
N GLY A 420 8.66 -21.37 -6.95
CA GLY A 420 8.50 -20.21 -6.06
C GLY A 420 7.61 -20.46 -4.83
N ALA A 421 7.54 -19.47 -3.94
CA ALA A 421 6.69 -19.49 -2.74
C ALA A 421 5.23 -19.82 -3.04
N GLU A 422 4.71 -19.30 -4.16
CA GLU A 422 3.34 -19.50 -4.62
C GLU A 422 3.05 -20.97 -4.92
N MET A 423 3.96 -21.64 -5.65
CA MET A 423 3.84 -23.06 -5.97
C MET A 423 3.90 -23.91 -4.71
N THR A 424 4.78 -23.57 -3.78
CA THR A 424 4.86 -24.26 -2.50
C THR A 424 3.59 -24.06 -1.67
N ALA A 425 3.07 -22.84 -1.59
CA ALA A 425 1.81 -22.56 -0.89
C ALA A 425 0.65 -23.34 -1.51
N ALA A 426 0.54 -23.35 -2.84
CA ALA A 426 -0.49 -24.09 -3.56
C ALA A 426 -0.42 -25.59 -3.28
N ARG A 427 0.78 -26.20 -3.37
CA ARG A 427 0.97 -27.63 -3.05
C ARG A 427 0.62 -27.96 -1.61
N VAL A 428 1.05 -27.13 -0.66
CA VAL A 428 0.73 -27.31 0.76
C VAL A 428 -0.78 -27.30 0.99
N VAL A 429 -1.50 -26.40 0.33
CA VAL A 429 -2.96 -26.35 0.42
C VAL A 429 -3.58 -27.62 -0.14
N ILE A 430 -3.18 -28.05 -1.34
CA ILE A 430 -3.73 -29.25 -1.99
C ILE A 430 -3.41 -30.51 -1.18
N ASP A 431 -2.17 -30.67 -0.73
CA ASP A 431 -1.74 -31.78 0.13
C ASP A 431 -2.54 -31.83 1.44
N LEU A 432 -2.81 -30.66 2.04
CA LEU A 432 -3.63 -30.59 3.25
C LEU A 432 -5.08 -30.98 2.97
N CYS A 433 -5.65 -30.57 1.82
CA CYS A 433 -6.98 -31.00 1.42
C CYS A 433 -7.06 -32.51 1.18
N MET A 434 -6.01 -33.12 0.61
CA MET A 434 -5.95 -34.58 0.34
C MET A 434 -5.83 -35.42 1.62
N ARG A 435 -5.20 -34.87 2.66
CA ARG A 435 -4.98 -35.57 3.94
C ARG A 435 -6.13 -35.38 4.93
N ALA A 436 -7.00 -34.39 4.70
CA ALA A 436 -8.17 -34.20 5.53
C ALA A 436 -9.14 -35.38 5.28
N PRO A 437 -9.51 -36.17 6.31
CA PRO A 437 -10.33 -37.35 6.13
C PRO A 437 -11.74 -36.98 5.64
N ASP A 438 -12.21 -37.67 4.59
CA ASP A 438 -13.57 -37.48 4.05
C ASP A 438 -14.68 -37.91 5.03
N SER A 439 -14.33 -38.73 6.04
CA SER A 439 -15.29 -39.51 6.83
C SER A 439 -15.53 -39.03 8.27
N SER A 440 -14.82 -38.01 8.78
CA SER A 440 -15.12 -37.47 10.11
C SER A 440 -16.16 -36.35 10.03
N LEU A 441 -17.44 -36.74 9.97
CA LEU A 441 -18.66 -35.92 10.08
C LEU A 441 -18.79 -35.10 11.39
N GLY A 442 -17.69 -34.88 12.13
CA GLY A 442 -17.65 -34.07 13.34
C GLY A 442 -16.32 -33.33 13.47
N ALA A 443 -16.38 -32.01 13.35
CA ALA A 443 -15.48 -31.04 13.99
C ALA A 443 -14.24 -30.48 13.26
N SER A 444 -13.89 -30.85 12.01
CA SER A 444 -12.98 -29.97 11.25
C SER A 444 -13.75 -28.79 10.68
N THR A 445 -14.10 -27.86 11.57
CA THR A 445 -14.64 -26.56 11.15
C THR A 445 -13.63 -25.88 10.21
N PRO A 446 -14.07 -25.00 9.30
CA PRO A 446 -13.16 -24.23 8.46
C PRO A 446 -12.07 -23.49 9.28
N VAL A 447 -12.35 -23.18 10.56
CA VAL A 447 -11.42 -22.60 11.52
C VAL A 447 -10.28 -23.56 11.90
N THR A 448 -10.59 -24.82 12.20
CA THR A 448 -9.59 -25.85 12.50
C THR A 448 -8.69 -26.10 11.29
N PHE A 449 -9.29 -26.25 10.11
CA PHE A 449 -8.54 -26.41 8.86
C PHE A 449 -7.67 -25.19 8.56
N GLY A 450 -8.17 -23.98 8.82
CA GLY A 450 -7.39 -22.75 8.68
C GLY A 450 -6.18 -22.68 9.60
N THR A 451 -6.31 -23.20 10.82
CA THR A 451 -5.20 -23.30 11.78
C THR A 451 -4.15 -24.31 11.30
N ASP A 452 -4.58 -25.50 10.85
CA ASP A 452 -3.69 -26.51 10.25
C ASP A 452 -2.98 -25.97 9.02
N LEU A 453 -3.71 -25.23 8.16
CA LEU A 453 -3.16 -24.57 6.98
C LEU A 453 -2.12 -23.52 7.35
N ASP A 454 -2.38 -22.69 8.34
CA ASP A 454 -1.42 -21.67 8.78
C ASP A 454 -0.14 -22.29 9.34
N HIS A 455 -0.25 -23.39 10.07
CA HIS A 455 0.91 -24.17 10.51
C HIS A 455 1.67 -24.80 9.35
N ALA A 456 0.95 -25.39 8.39
CA ALA A 456 1.55 -26.00 7.20
C ALA A 456 2.26 -24.94 6.32
N LEU A 457 1.64 -23.77 6.13
CA LEU A 457 2.21 -22.66 5.36
C LEU A 457 3.33 -21.91 6.09
N ALA A 458 3.32 -21.88 7.43
CA ALA A 458 4.41 -21.30 8.21
C ALA A 458 5.66 -22.18 8.19
N SER A 459 5.47 -23.51 8.14
CA SER A 459 6.56 -24.49 8.01
C SER A 459 7.02 -24.67 6.56
N ALA A 460 6.15 -24.37 5.60
CA ALA A 460 6.50 -24.32 4.19
C ALA A 460 7.14 -22.98 3.84
N SER A 461 8.46 -22.94 3.78
CA SER A 461 9.14 -21.83 3.11
C SER A 461 9.34 -22.15 1.64
N ALA A 462 9.28 -21.14 0.79
CA ALA A 462 9.94 -21.25 -0.49
C ALA A 462 10.59 -19.94 -0.87
N GLY A 463 11.90 -19.99 -1.12
CA GLY A 463 12.56 -18.80 -1.62
C GLY A 463 12.45 -18.66 -3.12
N SER A 464 12.48 -17.42 -3.56
CA SER A 464 12.68 -17.05 -4.95
C SER A 464 14.15 -16.67 -5.14
N TRP A 465 14.69 -16.99 -6.30
CA TRP A 465 15.92 -16.36 -6.75
C TRP A 465 15.60 -14.94 -7.17
N GLU A 466 16.23 -14.00 -6.51
CA GLU A 466 16.26 -12.60 -6.93
C GLU A 466 17.59 -12.38 -7.62
N GLN A 467 17.55 -12.17 -8.93
CA GLN A 467 18.69 -11.71 -9.72
C GLN A 467 18.30 -10.38 -10.36
N SER A 468 18.86 -9.30 -9.84
CA SER A 468 18.73 -7.99 -10.49
C SER A 468 19.89 -7.84 -11.46
N ARG A 469 19.60 -7.76 -12.76
CA ARG A 469 20.53 -7.09 -13.68
C ARG A 469 20.40 -5.59 -13.42
N ALA A 470 21.51 -4.86 -13.33
CA ALA A 470 21.45 -3.42 -13.24
C ALA A 470 20.71 -2.89 -14.49
N GLU A 471 19.65 -2.11 -14.32
CA GLU A 471 18.78 -1.65 -15.42
C GLU A 471 19.48 -0.69 -16.41
N GLY A 472 20.77 -0.39 -16.22
CA GLY A 472 21.55 0.53 -17.05
C GLY A 472 22.76 -0.07 -17.77
N GLY A 473 22.92 -1.40 -17.89
CA GLY A 473 24.04 -2.01 -18.62
C GLY A 473 25.43 -1.83 -17.99
N GLY A 474 25.54 -1.21 -16.81
CA GLY A 474 26.76 -1.18 -16.01
C GLY A 474 27.13 -2.59 -15.54
N GLY A 475 28.12 -3.21 -16.19
CA GLY A 475 28.49 -4.62 -16.08
C GLY A 475 29.18 -5.06 -14.79
N GLY A 476 28.78 -4.53 -13.63
CA GLY A 476 29.31 -4.96 -12.33
C GLY A 476 28.95 -6.42 -12.01
N ALA A 477 29.85 -7.14 -11.33
CA ALA A 477 29.59 -8.50 -10.88
C ALA A 477 28.47 -8.48 -9.82
N PRO A 478 27.45 -9.35 -9.90
CA PRO A 478 26.38 -9.36 -8.92
C PRO A 478 26.92 -9.72 -7.53
N VAL A 479 26.52 -8.95 -6.53
CA VAL A 479 26.85 -9.18 -5.13
C VAL A 479 25.98 -10.31 -4.59
N TRP A 480 26.63 -11.32 -4.02
CA TRP A 480 25.93 -12.45 -3.43
C TRP A 480 25.46 -12.11 -2.03
N VAL A 481 24.15 -12.13 -1.77
CA VAL A 481 23.62 -11.99 -0.42
C VAL A 481 23.19 -13.36 0.09
N LEU A 482 23.90 -13.88 1.10
CA LEU A 482 23.72 -15.25 1.61
C LEU A 482 23.50 -15.23 3.12
N PRO A 483 22.72 -16.17 3.68
CA PRO A 483 22.70 -16.35 5.12
C PRO A 483 23.99 -17.05 5.59
N TYR A 484 24.42 -16.77 6.82
CA TYR A 484 25.59 -17.41 7.44
C TYR A 484 25.57 -18.96 7.36
N ALA A 485 24.38 -19.56 7.48
CA ALA A 485 24.20 -21.01 7.38
C ALA A 485 24.57 -21.60 6.00
N SER A 486 24.72 -20.78 4.95
CA SER A 486 25.11 -21.25 3.62
C SER A 486 26.62 -21.40 3.45
N VAL A 487 27.43 -20.77 4.31
CA VAL A 487 28.89 -20.65 4.15
C VAL A 487 29.57 -22.00 3.94
N SER A 488 29.22 -23.01 4.75
CA SER A 488 29.79 -24.37 4.66
C SER A 488 29.54 -25.07 3.32
N THR A 489 28.60 -24.56 2.51
CA THR A 489 28.23 -25.14 1.21
C THR A 489 28.89 -24.42 0.03
N VAL A 490 29.37 -23.18 0.21
CA VAL A 490 29.88 -22.35 -0.90
C VAL A 490 31.35 -22.67 -1.25
N GLY A 491 32.08 -23.36 -0.37
CA GLY A 491 33.47 -23.76 -0.61
C GLY A 491 34.41 -22.55 -0.66
N ARG A 492 34.57 -21.92 -1.83
CA ARG A 492 35.39 -20.71 -2.02
C ARG A 492 34.51 -19.48 -2.16
N LEU A 493 34.63 -18.56 -1.20
CA LEU A 493 33.97 -17.26 -1.29
C LEU A 493 34.73 -16.31 -2.23
N PRO A 494 34.04 -15.32 -2.84
CA PRO A 494 34.67 -14.24 -3.59
C PRO A 494 35.67 -13.44 -2.75
N PRO A 495 36.53 -12.62 -3.39
CA PRO A 495 37.61 -11.93 -2.69
C PRO A 495 37.12 -10.94 -1.64
N ARG A 496 35.92 -10.36 -1.79
CA ARG A 496 35.38 -9.40 -0.81
C ARG A 496 34.28 -10.03 0.02
N LEU A 497 34.41 -9.95 1.34
CA LEU A 497 33.46 -10.54 2.28
C LEU A 497 32.94 -9.48 3.25
N PHE A 498 31.61 -9.39 3.38
CA PHE A 498 30.95 -8.53 4.35
C PHE A 498 30.18 -9.41 5.35
N LEU A 499 30.58 -9.37 6.61
CA LEU A 499 29.93 -10.05 7.73
C LEU A 499 29.02 -9.05 8.45
N THR A 500 27.71 -9.13 8.24
CA THR A 500 26.75 -8.12 8.70
C THR A 500 25.85 -8.62 9.83
N GLY A 501 25.24 -7.70 10.58
CA GLY A 501 24.34 -8.02 11.68
C GLY A 501 25.01 -8.75 12.85
N LEU A 502 26.31 -8.50 13.07
CA LEU A 502 27.10 -9.14 14.13
C LEU A 502 26.73 -8.65 15.55
N ASP A 503 25.74 -7.77 15.70
CA ASP A 503 25.06 -7.51 16.98
C ASP A 503 24.14 -8.67 17.40
N ALA A 504 23.69 -9.47 16.44
CA ALA A 504 22.73 -10.56 16.66
C ALA A 504 23.24 -11.93 16.21
N HIS A 505 24.36 -12.00 15.47
CA HIS A 505 24.92 -13.26 14.97
C HIS A 505 26.40 -13.46 15.40
N PRO A 506 26.78 -14.67 15.87
CA PRO A 506 25.89 -15.77 16.22
C PRO A 506 25.06 -15.39 17.46
N GLN A 507 23.83 -15.91 17.52
CA GLN A 507 22.95 -15.59 18.64
C GLN A 507 23.42 -16.39 19.86
N PRO A 508 23.77 -15.74 20.99
CA PRO A 508 24.12 -16.47 22.20
C PRO A 508 22.92 -17.32 22.65
N PRO A 509 23.17 -18.48 23.27
CA PRO A 509 22.10 -19.30 23.83
C PRO A 509 21.32 -18.45 24.83
N VAL A 510 20.02 -18.31 24.60
CA VAL A 510 19.14 -17.65 25.57
C VAL A 510 18.76 -18.72 26.58
N HIS A 511 19.02 -18.50 27.88
CA HIS A 511 18.82 -19.47 28.97
C HIS A 511 17.36 -19.91 29.23
N HIS A 512 16.46 -19.78 28.26
CA HIS A 512 15.05 -20.13 28.36
C HIS A 512 14.69 -21.46 27.71
N ASP A 513 15.68 -22.21 27.23
CA ASP A 513 15.46 -23.52 26.63
C ASP A 513 14.77 -24.47 27.61
N LEU A 514 13.79 -25.25 27.12
CA LEU A 514 12.94 -26.09 27.96
C LEU A 514 13.69 -27.26 28.59
N ILE A 515 14.77 -27.70 27.96
CA ILE A 515 15.67 -28.77 28.43
C ILE A 515 17.09 -28.19 28.58
N SER A 516 17.83 -28.64 29.59
CA SER A 516 19.19 -28.15 29.82
C SER A 516 20.19 -28.65 28.76
N ASP A 517 21.31 -27.92 28.62
CA ASP A 517 22.46 -28.37 27.81
C ASP A 517 23.05 -29.70 28.28
N SER A 518 22.97 -30.00 29.59
CA SER A 518 23.40 -31.28 30.17
C SER A 518 22.54 -32.44 29.66
N LEU A 519 21.21 -32.27 29.68
CA LEU A 519 20.28 -33.24 29.13
C LEU A 519 20.46 -33.38 27.60
N ARG A 520 20.59 -32.27 26.86
CA ARG A 520 20.89 -32.32 25.41
C ARG A 520 22.14 -33.15 25.14
N ALA A 521 23.23 -32.87 25.85
CA ALA A 521 24.49 -33.58 25.69
C ALA A 521 24.39 -35.08 26.04
N SER A 522 23.68 -35.43 27.12
CA SER A 522 23.48 -36.84 27.53
C SER A 522 22.70 -37.67 26.50
N GLN A 523 21.88 -37.00 25.68
CA GLN A 523 21.12 -37.60 24.58
C GLN A 523 21.84 -37.55 23.23
N GLY A 524 23.13 -37.13 23.20
CA GLY A 524 23.89 -36.98 21.96
C GLY A 524 23.34 -35.89 21.03
N LEU A 525 22.56 -34.96 21.57
CA LEU A 525 22.14 -33.74 20.88
C LEU A 525 23.21 -32.67 21.04
N VAL A 526 23.32 -31.79 20.05
CA VAL A 526 24.25 -30.67 20.15
C VAL A 526 23.67 -29.62 21.10
N ALA A 527 24.33 -29.48 22.24
CA ALA A 527 24.08 -28.43 23.23
C ALA A 527 24.13 -27.05 22.57
N ASP A 528 23.29 -26.12 23.00
CA ASP A 528 23.19 -24.81 22.39
C ASP A 528 24.47 -24.00 22.62
N ARG A 529 25.12 -24.15 23.79
CA ARG A 529 26.46 -23.60 24.02
C ARG A 529 27.50 -24.17 23.05
N ALA A 530 27.48 -25.47 22.78
CA ALA A 530 28.40 -26.09 21.82
C ALA A 530 28.14 -25.59 20.39
N ARG A 531 26.86 -25.43 20.02
CA ARG A 531 26.45 -24.86 18.72
C ARG A 531 26.95 -23.44 18.55
N PHE A 532 26.76 -22.61 19.58
CA PHE A 532 27.23 -21.23 19.59
C PHE A 532 28.76 -21.16 19.46
N VAL A 533 29.51 -21.95 20.23
CA VAL A 533 30.98 -22.01 20.12
C VAL A 533 31.43 -22.46 18.73
N ALA A 534 30.77 -23.46 18.15
CA ALA A 534 31.09 -23.91 16.80
C ALA A 534 30.78 -22.84 15.74
N GLN A 535 29.69 -22.06 15.88
CA GLN A 535 29.42 -20.93 14.98
C GLN A 535 30.45 -19.82 15.09
N LEU A 536 30.97 -19.53 16.30
CA LEU A 536 32.08 -18.61 16.48
C LEU A 536 33.33 -19.08 15.74
N ARG A 537 33.68 -20.37 15.87
CA ARG A 537 34.81 -20.99 15.14
C ARG A 537 34.63 -20.94 13.64
N GLN A 538 33.43 -21.21 13.14
CA GLN A 538 33.11 -21.12 11.72
C GLN A 538 33.33 -19.72 11.15
N LEU A 539 33.04 -18.66 11.92
CA LEU A 539 33.36 -17.29 11.50
C LEU A 539 34.86 -17.02 11.48
N ASP A 540 35.62 -17.58 12.44
CA ASP A 540 37.09 -17.47 12.46
C ASP A 540 37.74 -18.19 11.27
N GLU A 541 37.29 -19.40 10.97
CA GLU A 541 37.70 -20.22 9.83
C GLU A 541 37.35 -19.54 8.50
N LEU A 542 36.15 -18.96 8.42
CA LEU A 542 35.71 -18.19 7.27
C LEU A 542 36.62 -16.99 7.00
N LEU A 543 36.96 -16.26 8.04
CA LEU A 543 37.88 -15.14 7.94
C LEU A 543 39.27 -15.61 7.50
N ALA A 544 39.78 -16.69 8.11
CA ALA A 544 41.09 -17.26 7.77
C ALA A 544 41.19 -17.75 6.31
N SER A 545 40.10 -18.27 5.74
CA SER A 545 40.05 -18.79 4.36
C SER A 545 39.74 -17.74 3.29
N SER A 546 39.25 -16.56 3.66
CA SER A 546 39.03 -15.47 2.70
C SER A 546 40.38 -15.05 2.08
N SER A 547 40.40 -14.70 0.80
CA SER A 547 41.64 -14.25 0.12
C SER A 547 41.74 -12.74 -0.04
N GLY A 548 40.66 -12.00 0.23
CA GLY A 548 40.64 -10.54 0.12
C GLY A 548 39.90 -9.89 1.30
N PRO A 549 39.56 -8.60 1.19
CA PRO A 549 39.18 -7.80 2.35
C PRO A 549 37.88 -8.28 3.00
N VAL A 550 37.90 -8.38 4.33
CA VAL A 550 36.77 -8.77 5.16
C VAL A 550 36.31 -7.61 6.04
N VAL A 551 35.05 -7.21 5.86
CA VAL A 551 34.40 -6.14 6.61
C VAL A 551 33.41 -6.75 7.59
N GLY A 552 33.58 -6.50 8.89
CA GLY A 552 32.61 -6.88 9.92
C GLY A 552 31.75 -5.70 10.34
N SER A 553 30.42 -5.84 10.37
CA SER A 553 29.51 -4.77 10.80
C SER A 553 28.54 -5.22 11.89
N TRP A 554 28.25 -4.31 12.82
CA TRP A 554 27.23 -4.48 13.85
C TRP A 554 26.44 -3.19 14.04
N ARG A 555 25.27 -3.31 14.68
CA ARG A 555 24.34 -2.20 14.88
C ARG A 555 24.29 -1.82 16.36
N HIS A 556 24.45 -0.54 16.67
CA HIS A 556 24.27 0.00 18.01
C HIS A 556 22.80 0.24 18.36
N ARG A 557 21.91 0.27 17.37
CA ARG A 557 20.47 0.31 17.58
C ARG A 557 19.74 -0.62 16.63
N ASP A 558 18.59 -1.12 17.05
CA ASP A 558 17.72 -1.91 16.18
C ASP A 558 16.82 -1.02 15.30
N GLY A 559 15.92 -1.66 14.54
CA GLY A 559 14.96 -0.95 13.70
C GLY A 559 13.96 -0.07 14.47
N ALA A 560 13.81 -0.28 15.78
CA ALA A 560 12.98 0.53 16.67
C ALA A 560 13.79 1.57 17.46
N GLY A 561 15.12 1.64 17.25
CA GLY A 561 16.01 2.57 17.95
C GLY A 561 16.50 2.08 19.32
N ALA A 562 16.13 0.87 19.75
CA ALA A 562 16.61 0.30 21.01
C ALA A 562 18.11 -0.02 20.91
N ARG A 563 18.88 0.35 21.94
CA ARG A 563 20.34 0.12 21.94
C ARG A 563 20.66 -1.37 21.90
N ARG A 564 21.67 -1.73 21.10
CA ARG A 564 22.21 -3.09 21.03
C ARG A 564 23.73 -3.07 21.27
N PRO A 565 24.24 -3.91 22.18
CA PRO A 565 25.68 -4.12 22.29
C PRO A 565 26.21 -4.86 21.04
N PRO A 566 27.52 -4.80 20.77
CA PRO A 566 28.15 -5.71 19.83
C PRO A 566 27.90 -7.17 20.26
N GLY A 567 27.66 -8.07 19.31
CA GLY A 567 27.52 -9.49 19.60
C GLY A 567 28.87 -10.11 19.98
N ALA A 568 28.84 -11.28 20.61
CA ALA A 568 30.01 -11.89 21.24
C ALA A 568 31.22 -12.04 20.31
N TRP A 569 31.00 -12.41 19.04
CA TRP A 569 32.08 -12.60 18.08
C TRP A 569 32.83 -11.30 17.78
N ILE A 570 32.11 -10.23 17.44
CA ILE A 570 32.72 -8.93 17.13
C ILE A 570 33.19 -8.18 18.37
N ALA A 571 32.55 -8.40 19.53
CA ALA A 571 33.00 -7.89 20.82
C ALA A 571 34.38 -8.46 21.21
N GLY A 572 34.65 -9.74 20.91
CA GLY A 572 35.95 -10.36 21.14
C GLY A 572 37.05 -9.94 20.16
N ARG A 573 36.74 -9.08 19.17
CA ARG A 573 37.65 -8.63 18.10
C ARG A 573 37.75 -7.10 18.06
N GLN A 574 37.59 -6.43 19.20
CA GLN A 574 37.59 -4.96 19.24
C GLN A 574 38.95 -4.32 18.99
N ASP A 575 40.03 -5.10 19.03
CA ASP A 575 41.40 -4.61 18.81
C ASP A 575 41.92 -4.88 17.38
N GLU A 576 41.11 -5.52 16.51
CA GLU A 576 41.52 -5.92 15.16
C GLU A 576 41.10 -4.89 14.09
N GLY A 577 41.96 -4.59 13.12
CA GLY A 577 41.59 -3.77 11.96
C GLY A 577 41.17 -2.33 12.27
N THR A 578 40.85 -1.56 11.24
CA THR A 578 40.35 -0.19 11.40
C THR A 578 38.88 -0.21 11.82
N GLN A 579 38.49 0.62 12.79
CA GLN A 579 37.08 0.82 13.16
C GLN A 579 36.56 2.13 12.56
N ALA A 580 35.38 2.08 11.95
CA ALA A 580 34.65 3.25 11.46
C ALA A 580 33.24 3.27 12.07
N ALA A 581 32.87 4.42 12.65
CA ALA A 581 31.50 4.66 13.12
C ALA A 581 30.64 5.18 11.96
N ILE A 582 29.52 4.52 11.71
CA ILE A 582 28.59 4.84 10.62
C ILE A 582 27.31 5.41 11.22
N GLY A 583 27.20 6.75 11.19
CA GLY A 583 26.00 7.48 11.60
C GLY A 583 24.83 7.33 10.64
N VAL A 584 23.68 7.91 10.99
CA VAL A 584 22.49 7.95 10.11
C VAL A 584 22.79 8.75 8.83
N ASP A 585 23.71 9.71 8.89
CA ASP A 585 24.14 10.55 7.76
C ASP A 585 24.76 9.74 6.61
N ALA A 586 25.24 8.52 6.89
CA ALA A 586 25.70 7.57 5.88
C ALA A 586 24.61 7.22 4.83
N ILE A 587 23.34 7.43 5.16
CA ILE A 587 22.20 7.22 4.26
C ILE A 587 22.14 8.33 3.19
N ALA A 588 22.59 9.55 3.50
CA ALA A 588 22.36 10.74 2.68
C ALA A 588 23.53 11.13 1.75
N LEU A 589 24.72 10.55 1.94
CA LEU A 589 25.92 11.01 1.22
C LEU A 589 26.12 10.32 -0.14
N PRO A 590 26.37 11.09 -1.23
CA PRO A 590 26.78 10.55 -2.53
C PRO A 590 28.19 9.92 -2.49
N ALA A 591 28.53 9.13 -3.51
CA ALA A 591 29.70 8.25 -3.52
C ALA A 591 31.05 8.96 -3.75
N ASP A 592 31.06 10.21 -4.20
CA ASP A 592 32.28 10.84 -4.72
C ASP A 592 32.92 11.81 -3.73
N GLY A 593 33.94 11.32 -3.03
CA GLY A 593 35.16 12.08 -2.66
C GLY A 593 35.05 13.32 -1.76
N ALA A 594 33.86 13.81 -1.43
CA ALA A 594 33.70 14.81 -0.39
C ALA A 594 34.11 14.13 0.92
N GLY A 595 35.21 14.61 1.52
CA GLY A 595 35.70 14.10 2.80
C GLY A 595 34.56 14.01 3.82
N PRO A 596 34.68 13.13 4.85
CA PRO A 596 33.66 13.04 5.88
C PRO A 596 33.39 14.46 6.37
N CYS A 597 32.19 15.00 6.10
CA CYS A 597 31.79 16.26 6.68
C CYS A 597 31.76 16.03 8.20
N ALA A 598 32.86 16.37 8.86
CA ALA A 598 32.80 16.93 10.20
C ALA A 598 31.76 18.07 10.17
N PRO A 599 30.98 18.16 11.23
CA PRO A 599 29.52 18.14 11.19
C PRO A 599 28.99 19.37 10.48
N LEU A 600 27.76 19.26 9.96
CA LEU A 600 26.98 20.40 9.48
C LEU A 600 27.09 21.62 10.42
N GLU A 601 27.30 21.39 11.73
CA GLU A 601 27.57 22.37 12.80
C GLU A 601 28.84 23.23 12.61
N GLU A 602 29.93 22.70 12.06
CA GLU A 602 31.18 23.43 11.81
C GLU A 602 31.13 24.22 10.49
N MET A 603 30.42 23.68 9.48
CA MET A 603 30.04 24.44 8.28
C MET A 603 29.05 25.57 8.61
N LEU A 604 28.08 25.33 9.50
CA LEU A 604 27.17 26.36 10.03
C LEU A 604 27.91 27.44 10.83
N ALA A 605 29.03 27.12 11.49
CA ALA A 605 29.87 28.08 12.18
C ALA A 605 30.68 28.97 11.22
N ASN A 606 31.21 28.41 10.13
CA ASN A 606 31.94 29.16 9.09
C ASN A 606 31.02 30.02 8.20
N TRP A 607 29.73 29.68 8.08
CA TRP A 607 28.72 30.43 7.33
C TRP A 607 28.26 31.74 7.98
N ALA A 608 28.75 32.05 9.19
CA ALA A 608 28.47 33.30 9.92
C ALA A 608 29.09 34.56 9.28
N ASN A 609 29.98 34.41 8.29
CA ASN A 609 30.73 35.52 7.67
C ASN A 609 30.09 36.08 6.39
N GLU A 610 29.03 35.49 5.87
CA GLU A 610 28.34 35.99 4.67
C GLU A 610 27.07 36.77 5.07
N PRO A 611 27.00 38.11 4.89
CA PRO A 611 25.96 38.94 5.51
C PRO A 611 24.53 38.61 5.07
N GLN A 612 24.35 38.18 3.82
CA GLN A 612 23.03 37.82 3.29
C GLN A 612 22.57 36.45 3.79
N LEU A 613 23.50 35.50 3.93
CA LEU A 613 23.23 34.18 4.48
C LEU A 613 23.05 34.26 6.00
N ARG A 614 23.81 35.11 6.70
CA ARG A 614 23.64 35.43 8.12
C ARG A 614 22.25 36.01 8.40
N ARG A 615 21.74 36.92 7.58
CA ARG A 615 20.34 37.40 7.71
C ARG A 615 19.31 36.29 7.50
N ARG A 616 19.57 35.36 6.58
CA ARG A 616 18.71 34.18 6.35
C ARG A 616 18.78 33.18 7.51
N VAL A 617 19.97 32.94 8.05
CA VAL A 617 20.22 32.03 9.19
C VAL A 617 19.76 32.65 10.50
N GLU A 618 19.88 33.96 10.70
CA GLU A 618 19.30 34.69 11.84
C GLU A 618 17.77 34.72 11.75
N ALA A 619 17.19 34.85 10.56
CA ALA A 619 15.74 34.68 10.37
C ALA A 619 15.30 33.25 10.75
N ILE A 620 16.04 32.21 10.34
CA ILE A 620 15.78 30.82 10.70
C ILE A 620 16.01 30.57 12.21
N ARG A 621 17.12 31.06 12.79
CA ARG A 621 17.44 30.94 14.22
C ARG A 621 16.49 31.71 15.12
N SER A 622 15.96 32.85 14.66
CA SER A 622 14.87 33.56 15.36
C SER A 622 13.58 32.73 15.41
N HIS A 623 13.46 31.70 14.57
CA HIS A 623 12.40 30.71 14.59
C HIS A 623 12.80 29.38 15.26
N GLU A 624 14.09 29.20 15.61
CA GLU A 624 14.66 27.99 16.24
C GLU A 624 15.29 28.29 17.61
N SER A 625 14.66 29.11 18.45
CA SER A 625 14.97 29.10 19.89
C SER A 625 14.66 27.72 20.50
N ALA A 626 15.36 27.33 21.57
CA ALA A 626 15.59 25.97 22.12
C ALA A 626 14.37 25.08 22.50
N SER A 627 13.18 25.39 22.03
CA SER A 627 12.04 24.50 21.99
C SER A 627 11.47 24.55 20.57
N VAL A 628 11.40 23.42 19.87
CA VAL A 628 10.58 23.31 18.65
C VAL A 628 9.14 23.57 19.05
N GLY A 629 8.73 24.84 19.00
CA GLY A 629 7.37 25.27 19.17
C GLY A 629 6.57 24.98 17.89
N PRO A 630 5.24 24.92 17.97
CA PRO A 630 4.39 24.81 16.79
C PRO A 630 4.69 25.98 15.84
N HIS A 631 4.72 25.73 14.53
CA HIS A 631 4.87 26.76 13.50
C HIS A 631 3.85 27.88 13.75
N THR A 632 4.33 29.06 14.15
CA THR A 632 3.49 30.18 14.57
C THR A 632 2.67 30.78 13.44
N GLY A 633 3.07 30.51 12.19
CA GLY A 633 2.40 31.07 11.03
C GLY A 633 2.66 32.55 10.82
N VAL A 634 3.74 33.13 11.34
CA VAL A 634 4.06 34.55 11.14
C VAL A 634 5.51 34.65 10.67
N LEU A 635 5.72 35.10 9.44
CA LEU A 635 7.06 35.30 8.86
C LEU A 635 7.75 36.56 9.37
N GLY A 636 7.01 37.51 9.96
CA GLY A 636 7.54 38.79 10.43
C GLY A 636 7.97 39.76 9.31
N VAL A 637 7.80 39.38 8.04
CA VAL A 637 8.11 40.19 6.86
C VAL A 637 6.90 40.32 5.95
N ARG A 638 6.81 41.44 5.24
CA ARG A 638 5.78 41.62 4.21
C ARG A 638 6.08 40.73 3.02
N VAL A 639 5.07 39.99 2.54
CA VAL A 639 5.17 39.16 1.34
C VAL A 639 4.48 39.90 0.20
N GLN A 640 5.25 40.35 -0.78
CA GLN A 640 4.64 40.88 -1.99
C GLN A 640 4.14 39.72 -2.85
N PRO A 641 2.91 39.78 -3.40
CA PRO A 641 2.44 38.75 -4.30
C PRO A 641 3.28 38.78 -5.59
N HIS A 642 4.00 37.69 -5.86
CA HIS A 642 4.78 37.55 -7.10
C HIS A 642 3.91 37.39 -8.37
N ALA A 643 2.61 37.15 -8.20
CA ALA A 643 1.64 37.02 -9.26
C ALA A 643 0.29 37.61 -8.79
N PRO A 644 -0.57 38.07 -9.72
CA PRO A 644 -1.93 38.49 -9.39
C PRO A 644 -2.70 37.42 -8.59
N TYR A 645 -3.61 37.87 -7.73
CA TYR A 645 -4.46 36.97 -6.96
C TYR A 645 -5.47 36.28 -7.87
N SER A 646 -5.87 35.06 -7.53
CA SER A 646 -7.00 34.38 -8.16
C SER A 646 -7.93 33.85 -7.08
N ALA A 647 -9.20 33.61 -7.42
CA ALA A 647 -10.10 33.01 -6.44
C ALA A 647 -9.60 31.65 -5.93
N SER A 648 -9.04 30.82 -6.81
CA SER A 648 -8.46 29.52 -6.44
C SER A 648 -7.28 29.64 -5.47
N SER A 649 -6.42 30.66 -5.65
CA SER A 649 -5.27 30.90 -4.76
C SER A 649 -5.74 31.38 -3.39
N LEU A 650 -6.72 32.27 -3.33
CA LEU A 650 -7.32 32.74 -2.07
C LEU A 650 -8.09 31.64 -1.34
N GLN A 651 -8.80 30.76 -2.07
CA GLN A 651 -9.43 29.58 -1.47
C GLN A 651 -8.41 28.60 -0.90
N ARG A 652 -7.26 28.44 -1.56
CA ARG A 652 -6.17 27.60 -1.04
C ARG A 652 -5.61 28.17 0.25
N TYR A 653 -5.42 29.48 0.32
CA TYR A 653 -5.06 30.17 1.55
C TYR A 653 -6.12 29.95 2.64
N ALA A 654 -7.40 30.13 2.32
CA ALA A 654 -8.50 29.91 3.26
C ALA A 654 -8.56 28.45 3.77
N ALA A 655 -8.24 27.47 2.92
CA ALA A 655 -8.27 26.06 3.27
C ALA A 655 -7.10 25.65 4.17
N LEU A 656 -5.88 26.09 3.84
CA LEU A 656 -4.66 25.84 4.60
C LEU A 656 -3.60 26.91 4.27
N PRO A 657 -3.45 27.96 5.10
CA PRO A 657 -2.50 29.06 4.85
C PRO A 657 -1.06 28.58 4.67
N TYR A 658 -0.63 27.59 5.45
CA TYR A 658 0.71 27.01 5.31
C TYR A 658 0.93 26.33 3.94
N GLN A 659 -0.08 25.66 3.39
CA GLN A 659 0.04 25.09 2.04
C GLN A 659 0.17 26.18 0.99
N TYR A 660 -0.57 27.29 1.14
CA TYR A 660 -0.38 28.46 0.28
C TYR A 660 1.04 29.00 0.36
N PHE A 661 1.60 29.13 1.57
CA PHE A 661 2.98 29.56 1.77
C PHE A 661 3.97 28.67 1.02
N VAL A 662 3.92 27.36 1.24
CA VAL A 662 4.81 26.39 0.61
C VAL A 662 4.70 26.44 -0.92
N GLU A 663 3.48 26.42 -1.45
CA GLU A 663 3.26 26.32 -2.90
C GLU A 663 3.41 27.63 -3.67
N ARG A 664 2.99 28.75 -3.09
CA ARG A 664 2.87 30.04 -3.80
C ARG A 664 3.91 31.07 -3.37
N VAL A 665 4.39 31.00 -2.13
CA VAL A 665 5.41 31.92 -1.62
C VAL A 665 6.80 31.30 -1.79
N ILE A 666 7.01 30.06 -1.33
CA ILE A 666 8.29 29.36 -1.54
C ILE A 666 8.39 28.82 -2.97
N GLY A 667 7.27 28.45 -3.58
CA GLY A 667 7.25 27.87 -4.92
C GLY A 667 7.55 26.37 -4.95
N LEU A 668 7.50 25.70 -3.79
CA LEU A 668 7.67 24.25 -3.72
C LEU A 668 6.41 23.57 -4.24
N ARG A 669 6.59 22.78 -5.30
CA ARG A 669 5.53 21.91 -5.82
C ARG A 669 5.84 20.49 -5.41
N GLU A 670 4.80 19.73 -5.06
CA GLU A 670 4.94 18.29 -4.91
C GLU A 670 5.53 17.75 -6.21
N ARG A 671 6.68 17.07 -6.12
CA ARG A 671 7.27 16.38 -7.25
C ARG A 671 6.26 15.33 -7.66
N GLN A 672 5.59 15.50 -8.80
CA GLN A 672 4.61 14.56 -9.34
C GLN A 672 5.21 13.15 -9.27
N ARG A 673 4.86 12.39 -8.23
CA ARG A 673 5.29 11.00 -8.13
C ARG A 673 4.42 10.25 -9.12
N ALA A 674 5.04 9.48 -10.02
CA ALA A 674 4.31 8.59 -10.92
C ALA A 674 3.37 7.60 -10.17
N ALA A 675 3.51 7.49 -8.84
CA ALA A 675 2.75 6.62 -7.95
C ALA A 675 1.58 7.29 -7.21
N ASP A 676 1.40 8.62 -7.27
CA ASP A 676 0.17 9.21 -6.74
C ASP A 676 -1.00 8.67 -7.55
N SER A 677 -1.91 7.96 -6.87
CA SER A 677 -2.89 7.04 -7.44
C SER A 677 -3.37 7.52 -8.80
N GLN A 678 -3.13 6.73 -9.86
CA GLN A 678 -3.53 7.04 -11.24
C GLN A 678 -4.93 7.67 -11.32
N ALA A 679 -5.85 7.28 -10.43
CA ALA A 679 -7.18 7.86 -10.26
C ALA A 679 -7.24 9.40 -10.09
N SER A 680 -6.34 10.03 -9.33
CA SER A 680 -6.37 11.49 -9.05
C SER A 680 -5.89 12.31 -10.26
N LEU A 681 -4.81 11.85 -10.90
CA LEU A 681 -4.33 12.42 -12.16
C LEU A 681 -5.40 12.28 -13.25
N LEU A 682 -6.01 11.09 -13.37
CA LEU A 682 -7.10 10.83 -14.29
C LEU A 682 -8.29 11.79 -14.06
N ALA A 683 -8.70 12.05 -12.82
CA ALA A 683 -9.84 12.92 -12.54
C ALA A 683 -9.60 14.39 -12.97
N THR A 684 -8.39 14.91 -12.72
CA THR A 684 -8.04 16.29 -13.10
C THR A 684 -7.92 16.43 -14.61
N GLU A 685 -7.27 15.47 -15.27
CA GLU A 685 -7.12 15.45 -16.73
C GLU A 685 -8.48 15.30 -17.43
N GLN A 686 -9.36 14.42 -16.93
CA GLN A 686 -10.73 14.30 -17.41
C GLN A 686 -11.47 15.63 -17.31
N GLY A 687 -11.36 16.32 -16.16
CA GLY A 687 -11.94 17.65 -15.96
C GLY A 687 -11.52 18.65 -17.03
N GLN A 688 -10.21 18.74 -17.28
CA GLN A 688 -9.64 19.65 -18.28
C GLN A 688 -10.10 19.34 -19.70
N VAL A 689 -10.19 18.06 -20.08
CA VAL A 689 -10.66 17.68 -21.42
C VAL A 689 -12.12 18.09 -21.63
N VAL A 690 -12.97 17.88 -20.63
CA VAL A 690 -14.39 18.26 -20.70
C VAL A 690 -14.57 19.78 -20.76
N HIS A 691 -13.88 20.53 -19.90
CA HIS A 691 -13.94 22.00 -19.92
C HIS A 691 -13.47 22.55 -21.26
N ARG A 692 -12.33 22.08 -21.77
CA ARG A 692 -11.80 22.52 -23.07
C ARG A 692 -12.74 22.18 -24.23
N ALA A 693 -13.46 21.06 -24.16
CA ALA A 693 -14.44 20.71 -25.17
C ALA A 693 -15.62 21.69 -25.21
N LEU A 694 -16.14 22.07 -24.03
CA LEU A 694 -17.18 23.10 -23.90
C LEU A 694 -16.67 24.46 -24.38
N GLU A 695 -15.49 24.87 -23.92
CA GLU A 695 -14.79 26.10 -24.35
C GLU A 695 -14.66 26.18 -25.86
N THR A 696 -14.07 25.14 -26.49
CA THR A 696 -13.76 25.15 -27.92
C THR A 696 -15.02 25.34 -28.75
N ALA A 697 -16.09 24.63 -28.40
CA ALA A 697 -17.37 24.73 -29.12
C ALA A 697 -18.03 26.10 -28.93
N HIS A 698 -18.05 26.62 -27.70
CA HIS A 698 -18.63 27.94 -27.40
C HIS A 698 -17.83 29.08 -28.03
N ALA A 699 -16.49 29.03 -27.96
CA ALA A 699 -15.63 30.06 -28.55
C ALA A 699 -15.78 30.12 -30.08
N ALA A 700 -15.85 28.96 -30.76
CA ALA A 700 -16.06 28.89 -32.19
C ALA A 700 -17.37 29.57 -32.62
N ARG A 701 -18.44 29.39 -31.85
CA ARG A 701 -19.75 30.01 -32.11
C ARG A 701 -19.77 31.52 -31.91
N LEU A 702 -19.20 31.98 -30.79
CA LEU A 702 -19.08 33.41 -30.49
C LEU A 702 -18.25 34.12 -31.55
N ALA A 703 -17.17 33.48 -32.03
CA ALA A 703 -16.33 34.01 -33.10
C ALA A 703 -17.05 34.04 -34.47
N ALA A 704 -17.95 33.09 -34.74
CA ALA A 704 -18.71 33.03 -35.98
C ALA A 704 -19.83 34.09 -36.07
N ASN A 705 -20.29 34.61 -34.93
CA ASN A 705 -21.38 35.58 -34.85
C ASN A 705 -21.02 36.81 -34.01
N PRO A 706 -19.96 37.57 -34.38
CA PRO A 706 -19.53 38.72 -33.60
C PRO A 706 -20.63 39.78 -33.55
N GLY A 707 -21.07 40.14 -32.33
CA GLY A 707 -22.06 41.19 -32.08
C GLY A 707 -23.53 40.77 -32.14
N ALA A 708 -23.85 39.54 -32.56
CA ALA A 708 -25.19 38.98 -32.36
C ALA A 708 -25.25 38.32 -30.98
N LEU A 709 -26.31 38.58 -30.21
CA LEU A 709 -26.58 37.79 -29.01
C LEU A 709 -26.80 36.35 -29.45
N GLU A 710 -25.80 35.49 -29.21
CA GLU A 710 -25.92 34.07 -29.55
C GLU A 710 -26.98 33.48 -28.65
N LEU A 711 -28.12 33.12 -29.25
CA LEU A 711 -29.19 32.43 -28.54
C LEU A 711 -28.57 31.13 -28.01
N VAL A 712 -28.47 31.02 -26.69
CA VAL A 712 -28.20 29.80 -25.91
C VAL A 712 -29.34 28.81 -26.08
N SER A 713 -29.99 28.77 -27.25
CA SER A 713 -30.25 27.48 -27.83
C SER A 713 -28.90 26.80 -28.03
N ILE A 714 -28.44 26.19 -26.94
CA ILE A 714 -27.98 24.82 -26.80
C ILE A 714 -28.70 23.96 -27.86
N SER A 715 -28.31 24.22 -29.10
CA SER A 715 -28.84 23.62 -30.30
C SER A 715 -28.25 22.23 -30.35
N GLU A 716 -28.99 21.26 -30.86
CA GLU A 716 -28.44 19.93 -31.09
C GLU A 716 -27.10 19.97 -31.87
N PRO A 717 -26.90 20.89 -32.84
CA PRO A 717 -25.59 21.14 -33.43
C PRO A 717 -24.48 21.54 -32.44
N LEU A 718 -24.76 22.39 -31.45
CA LEU A 718 -23.74 22.79 -30.46
C LEU A 718 -23.35 21.62 -29.56
N LEU A 719 -24.31 20.76 -29.18
CA LEU A 719 -23.98 19.53 -28.46
C LEU A 719 -23.10 18.62 -29.31
N ALA A 720 -23.39 18.49 -30.61
CA ALA A 720 -22.55 17.73 -31.53
C ALA A 720 -21.12 18.31 -31.59
N GLU A 721 -20.98 19.63 -31.70
CA GLU A 721 -19.69 20.33 -31.68
C GLU A 721 -18.91 20.08 -30.37
N VAL A 722 -19.58 20.14 -29.21
CA VAL A 722 -18.98 19.81 -27.90
C VAL A 722 -18.53 18.36 -27.85
N LEU A 723 -19.35 17.42 -28.33
CA LEU A 723 -19.02 16.00 -28.35
C LEU A 723 -17.87 15.68 -29.30
N ASP A 724 -17.77 16.39 -30.43
CA ASP A 724 -16.66 16.28 -31.36
C ASP A 724 -15.37 16.83 -30.76
N ALA A 725 -15.42 18.00 -30.11
CA ALA A 725 -14.28 18.57 -29.39
C ALA A 725 -13.82 17.65 -28.24
N LEU A 726 -14.76 17.03 -27.52
CA LEU A 726 -14.47 16.02 -26.50
C LEU A 726 -13.75 14.80 -27.12
N ALA A 727 -14.26 14.30 -28.23
CA ALA A 727 -13.66 13.17 -28.95
C ALA A 727 -12.25 13.49 -29.46
N GLN A 728 -12.01 14.71 -29.94
CA GLN A 728 -10.68 15.18 -30.32
C GLN A 728 -9.73 15.29 -29.12
N GLY A 729 -10.19 15.86 -28.00
CA GLY A 729 -9.41 16.00 -26.78
C GLY A 729 -8.91 14.66 -26.22
N TYR A 730 -9.78 13.64 -26.19
CA TYR A 730 -9.39 12.30 -25.77
C TYR A 730 -8.47 11.57 -26.77
N ARG A 731 -8.67 11.76 -28.08
CA ARG A 731 -7.74 11.22 -29.10
C ARG A 731 -6.32 11.75 -28.91
N LYS A 732 -6.17 13.07 -28.77
CA LYS A 732 -4.86 13.69 -28.49
C LYS A 732 -4.21 13.12 -27.23
N ARG A 733 -4.97 12.81 -26.18
CA ARG A 733 -4.42 12.18 -24.97
C ARG A 733 -3.99 10.74 -25.18
N ALA A 734 -4.75 9.95 -25.95
CA ALA A 734 -4.37 8.59 -26.29
C ALA A 734 -3.06 8.52 -27.10
N GLU A 735 -2.82 9.49 -27.99
CA GLU A 735 -1.57 9.60 -28.76
C GLU A 735 -0.32 9.77 -27.89
N HIS A 736 -0.46 10.27 -26.65
CA HIS A 736 0.66 10.47 -25.71
C HIS A 736 0.99 9.23 -24.84
N GLY A 737 0.64 8.02 -25.29
CA GLY A 737 1.12 6.76 -24.72
C GLY A 737 0.30 6.18 -23.55
N GLN A 738 -0.90 6.68 -23.31
CA GLN A 738 -1.85 6.11 -22.35
C GLN A 738 -2.80 5.13 -23.06
N ALA A 739 -3.18 4.03 -22.41
CA ALA A 739 -3.97 2.97 -23.05
C ALA A 739 -5.28 3.49 -23.68
N GLU A 740 -5.36 3.44 -25.02
CA GLU A 740 -6.46 3.94 -25.87
C GLU A 740 -7.84 3.45 -25.41
N ALA A 741 -7.92 2.21 -24.91
CA ALA A 741 -9.16 1.63 -24.39
C ALA A 741 -9.72 2.37 -23.18
N ILE A 742 -8.87 2.86 -22.27
CA ILE A 742 -9.28 3.62 -21.08
C ILE A 742 -9.92 4.93 -21.53
N TRP A 743 -9.24 5.68 -22.39
CA TRP A 743 -9.75 6.98 -22.86
C TRP A 743 -10.99 6.88 -23.73
N THR A 744 -11.12 5.80 -24.50
CA THR A 744 -12.35 5.55 -25.28
C THR A 744 -13.55 5.34 -24.36
N SER A 745 -13.39 4.55 -23.28
CA SER A 745 -14.47 4.33 -22.30
C SER A 745 -14.84 5.61 -21.55
N GLU A 746 -13.85 6.43 -21.20
CA GLU A 746 -14.04 7.71 -20.52
C GLU A 746 -14.75 8.74 -21.42
N ARG A 747 -14.36 8.81 -22.70
CA ARG A 747 -15.04 9.63 -23.72
C ARG A 747 -16.51 9.24 -23.85
N GLU A 748 -16.80 7.95 -24.00
CA GLU A 748 -18.18 7.45 -24.12
C GLU A 748 -19.00 7.78 -22.87
N ARG A 749 -18.41 7.64 -21.67
CA ARG A 749 -19.05 8.01 -20.41
C ARG A 749 -19.40 9.49 -20.37
N TRP A 750 -18.44 10.37 -20.64
CA TRP A 750 -18.65 11.81 -20.62
C TRP A 750 -19.64 12.28 -21.69
N ALA A 751 -19.67 11.65 -22.86
CA ALA A 751 -20.68 11.94 -23.86
C ALA A 751 -22.11 11.67 -23.35
N VAL A 752 -22.32 10.60 -22.57
CA VAL A 752 -23.61 10.31 -21.94
C VAL A 752 -23.95 11.33 -20.85
N GLU A 753 -22.98 11.69 -20.01
CA GLU A 753 -23.18 12.67 -18.93
C GLU A 753 -23.51 14.07 -19.50
N LEU A 754 -22.79 14.52 -20.52
CA LEU A 754 -23.04 15.81 -21.19
C LEU A 754 -24.41 15.85 -21.86
N ARG A 755 -24.84 14.78 -22.55
CA ARG A 755 -26.21 14.70 -23.10
C ARG A 755 -27.26 14.81 -22.00
N GLY A 756 -27.10 14.06 -20.91
CA GLY A 756 -28.03 14.11 -19.79
C GLY A 756 -28.09 15.48 -19.12
N TRP A 757 -26.95 16.17 -19.01
CA TRP A 757 -26.86 17.54 -18.51
C TRP A 757 -27.57 18.53 -19.45
N TRP A 758 -27.34 18.39 -20.75
CA TRP A 758 -27.95 19.18 -21.81
C TRP A 758 -29.48 19.13 -21.78
N ASP A 759 -30.05 17.91 -21.74
CA ASP A 759 -31.49 17.68 -21.69
C ASP A 759 -32.09 18.35 -20.45
N HIS A 760 -31.45 18.19 -19.29
CA HIS A 760 -31.93 18.76 -18.03
C HIS A 760 -31.83 20.29 -18.01
N TRP A 761 -30.76 20.84 -18.57
CA TRP A 761 -30.60 22.28 -18.75
C TRP A 761 -31.72 22.87 -19.63
N GLN A 762 -32.05 22.20 -20.75
CA GLN A 762 -33.10 22.65 -21.67
C GLN A 762 -34.49 22.64 -21.00
N VAL A 763 -34.77 21.61 -20.19
CA VAL A 763 -36.00 21.56 -19.39
C VAL A 763 -36.09 22.75 -18.44
N ARG A 764 -35.01 23.09 -17.72
CA ARG A 764 -34.98 24.26 -16.82
C ARG A 764 -35.17 25.57 -17.56
N LEU A 765 -34.51 25.75 -18.71
CA LEU A 765 -34.69 26.94 -19.55
C LEU A 765 -36.16 27.08 -19.97
N ASN A 766 -36.75 26.03 -20.54
CA ASN A 766 -38.14 26.05 -21.00
C ASN A 766 -39.13 26.34 -19.86
N ALA A 767 -38.94 25.72 -18.69
CA ALA A 767 -39.73 26.01 -17.50
C ALA A 767 -39.59 27.49 -17.08
N GLY A 768 -38.36 28.02 -17.13
CA GLY A 768 -38.06 29.42 -16.84
C GLY A 768 -38.68 30.42 -17.81
N ARG A 769 -38.79 30.07 -19.11
CA ARG A 769 -39.48 30.86 -20.14
C ARG A 769 -40.98 30.92 -19.89
N GLN A 770 -41.60 29.78 -19.56
CA GLN A 770 -43.03 29.70 -19.27
C GLN A 770 -43.41 30.49 -18.01
N ALA A 771 -42.54 30.50 -16.99
CA ALA A 771 -42.76 31.25 -15.76
C ALA A 771 -42.62 32.78 -15.91
N GLY A 772 -41.89 33.26 -16.93
CA GLY A 772 -41.66 34.69 -17.19
C GLY A 772 -42.78 35.40 -17.94
N GLY A 773 -43.77 34.67 -18.47
CA GLY A 773 -44.98 35.27 -19.05
C GLY A 773 -46.05 35.52 -17.98
N GLU A 774 -46.82 36.60 -18.10
CA GLU A 774 -47.94 36.97 -17.19
C GLU A 774 -48.97 35.84 -16.94
N VAL A 775 -48.96 34.79 -17.76
CA VAL A 775 -49.87 33.64 -17.74
C VAL A 775 -49.65 32.68 -16.56
N ALA A 776 -48.53 32.76 -15.82
CA ALA A 776 -48.22 31.82 -14.73
C ALA A 776 -49.05 31.97 -13.44
N ARG A 777 -49.95 32.97 -13.35
CA ARG A 777 -50.78 33.19 -12.14
C ARG A 777 -52.06 32.35 -12.07
N SER A 778 -52.50 31.66 -13.14
CA SER A 778 -53.85 31.08 -13.18
C SER A 778 -53.97 29.56 -13.34
N SER A 779 -52.92 28.80 -13.64
CA SER A 779 -53.03 27.35 -13.84
C SER A 779 -52.58 26.53 -12.62
N GLY A 780 -53.52 26.06 -11.81
CA GLY A 780 -53.33 25.26 -10.58
C GLY A 780 -52.78 23.83 -10.77
N ARG A 781 -51.84 23.60 -11.70
CA ARG A 781 -51.13 22.31 -11.82
C ARG A 781 -49.86 22.30 -10.96
N ARG A 782 -49.80 21.30 -10.08
CA ARG A 782 -48.83 21.08 -8.99
C ARG A 782 -47.39 20.81 -9.48
N GLY A 783 -46.68 21.84 -9.93
CA GLY A 783 -45.22 21.84 -10.03
C GLY A 783 -44.68 23.10 -9.37
N ARG A 784 -43.78 22.97 -8.39
CA ARG A 784 -43.12 24.13 -7.78
C ARG A 784 -42.24 24.77 -8.87
N PRO A 785 -42.36 26.08 -9.16
CA PRO A 785 -41.49 26.72 -10.14
C PRO A 785 -40.03 26.51 -9.74
N GLU A 786 -39.17 26.26 -10.73
CA GLU A 786 -37.73 26.20 -10.51
C GLU A 786 -37.25 27.51 -9.86
N PRO A 787 -36.43 27.44 -8.80
CA PRO A 787 -35.81 28.63 -8.22
C PRO A 787 -35.14 29.46 -9.31
N GLU A 788 -35.36 30.77 -9.31
CA GLU A 788 -34.88 31.65 -10.36
C GLU A 788 -33.38 31.55 -10.60
N GLN A 789 -32.59 31.27 -9.56
CA GLN A 789 -31.13 31.12 -9.64
C GLN A 789 -30.68 29.86 -10.40
N LEU A 790 -31.59 28.89 -10.59
CA LEU A 790 -31.34 27.66 -11.34
C LEU A 790 -31.75 27.77 -12.81
N VAL A 791 -32.50 28.82 -13.18
CA VAL A 791 -32.93 29.03 -14.56
C VAL A 791 -31.73 29.53 -15.37
N PRO A 792 -31.36 28.86 -16.47
CA PRO A 792 -30.31 29.35 -17.36
C PRO A 792 -30.67 30.62 -18.12
N GLY A 793 -29.64 31.42 -18.43
CA GLY A 793 -29.79 32.57 -19.32
C GLY A 793 -30.04 32.14 -20.76
N MET A 794 -30.72 33.01 -21.51
CA MET A 794 -31.08 32.73 -22.91
C MET A 794 -29.93 33.00 -23.87
N PHE A 795 -29.01 33.90 -23.56
CA PHE A 795 -27.94 34.32 -24.48
C PHE A 795 -26.55 34.09 -23.89
N LEU A 796 -25.60 33.67 -24.72
CA LEU A 796 -24.24 33.37 -24.30
C LEU A 796 -23.46 34.63 -24.57
N LEU A 797 -23.00 35.29 -23.52
CA LEU A 797 -22.21 36.51 -23.68
C LEU A 797 -20.75 36.18 -23.90
N ALA A 798 -20.23 35.21 -23.15
CA ALA A 798 -18.84 34.80 -23.23
C ALA A 798 -18.59 33.40 -22.62
N ALA A 799 -17.50 32.76 -23.03
CA ALA A 799 -16.98 31.52 -22.48
C ALA A 799 -15.46 31.65 -22.21
N GLU A 800 -14.97 31.04 -21.14
CA GLU A 800 -13.59 31.20 -20.62
C GLU A 800 -13.14 32.67 -20.57
N TRP A 801 -14.06 33.54 -20.17
CA TRP A 801 -13.90 34.98 -20.28
C TRP A 801 -13.03 35.53 -19.16
N SER A 802 -12.14 36.46 -19.49
CA SER A 802 -11.32 37.17 -18.51
C SER A 802 -11.77 38.63 -18.35
N PRO A 803 -11.85 39.15 -17.11
CA PRO A 803 -12.11 40.57 -16.88
C PRO A 803 -10.90 41.45 -17.22
N ALA A 804 -9.69 40.91 -17.37
CA ALA A 804 -8.53 41.68 -17.83
C ALA A 804 -8.73 42.13 -19.29
N ARG A 805 -8.22 43.30 -19.68
CA ARG A 805 -8.26 43.68 -21.11
C ARG A 805 -7.28 42.83 -21.90
N GLU A 806 -7.48 42.74 -23.22
CA GLU A 806 -6.55 42.06 -24.10
C GLU A 806 -5.14 42.68 -23.95
N GLY A 807 -4.13 41.84 -23.70
CA GLY A 807 -2.76 42.25 -23.43
C GLY A 807 -2.44 42.56 -21.96
N GLU A 808 -3.44 42.66 -21.07
CA GLU A 808 -3.21 42.83 -19.63
C GLU A 808 -3.09 41.47 -18.92
N SER A 809 -2.16 41.37 -17.96
CA SER A 809 -1.98 40.15 -17.17
C SER A 809 -2.98 40.01 -16.01
N SER A 810 -3.71 41.07 -15.66
CA SER A 810 -4.66 41.09 -14.53
C SER A 810 -5.66 42.23 -14.62
N PHE A 811 -6.80 42.06 -13.93
CA PHE A 811 -7.84 43.06 -13.71
C PHE A 811 -7.73 43.65 -12.29
N GLU A 812 -7.91 44.96 -12.13
CA GLU A 812 -7.95 45.59 -10.80
C GLU A 812 -9.33 45.41 -10.14
N LEU A 813 -9.47 44.34 -9.35
CA LEU A 813 -10.72 44.01 -8.66
C LEU A 813 -10.92 44.95 -7.46
N ASP A 814 -12.01 45.71 -7.46
CA ASP A 814 -12.36 46.62 -6.38
C ASP A 814 -13.10 45.88 -5.25
N LEU A 815 -12.51 45.85 -4.05
CA LEU A 815 -13.10 45.25 -2.84
C LEU A 815 -13.71 46.32 -1.92
N SER A 816 -14.12 47.45 -2.48
CA SER A 816 -14.61 48.67 -1.82
C SER A 816 -13.54 49.45 -1.06
N LEU A 817 -12.75 48.79 -0.20
CA LEU A 817 -11.69 49.46 0.57
C LEU A 817 -10.35 49.51 -0.17
N ARG A 818 -10.15 48.59 -1.12
CA ARG A 818 -8.88 48.42 -1.81
C ARG A 818 -9.09 47.71 -3.14
N LYS A 819 -8.32 48.12 -4.14
CA LYS A 819 -8.18 47.39 -5.41
C LYS A 819 -7.01 46.40 -5.33
N ILE A 820 -7.19 45.23 -5.92
CA ILE A 820 -6.15 44.20 -5.99
C ILE A 820 -5.96 43.72 -7.43
N PRO A 821 -4.72 43.36 -7.82
CA PRO A 821 -4.50 42.69 -9.10
C PRO A 821 -5.10 41.29 -9.04
N PHE A 822 -6.07 41.03 -9.90
CA PHE A 822 -6.89 39.82 -9.90
C PHE A 822 -6.92 39.17 -11.27
N VAL A 823 -6.71 37.85 -11.30
CA VAL A 823 -6.83 37.02 -12.50
C VAL A 823 -8.01 36.09 -12.33
N ALA A 824 -8.89 36.12 -13.32
CA ALA A 824 -10.01 35.22 -13.45
C ALA A 824 -10.14 34.74 -14.89
N VAL A 825 -10.59 33.51 -15.01
CA VAL A 825 -11.09 32.89 -16.22
C VAL A 825 -12.44 32.31 -15.82
N ILE A 826 -13.50 32.84 -16.41
CA ILE A 826 -14.88 32.56 -16.05
C ILE A 826 -15.43 31.62 -17.10
N ASP A 827 -15.71 30.36 -16.73
CA ASP A 827 -16.13 29.31 -17.66
C ASP A 827 -17.22 29.78 -18.62
N ARG A 828 -18.25 30.47 -18.08
CA ARG A 828 -19.39 30.91 -18.87
C ARG A 828 -20.17 32.09 -18.27
N VAL A 829 -20.57 33.01 -19.13
CA VAL A 829 -21.41 34.18 -18.81
C VAL A 829 -22.65 34.18 -19.69
N GLU A 830 -23.82 34.23 -19.08
CA GLU A 830 -25.11 34.17 -19.78
C GLU A 830 -25.93 35.45 -19.52
N PHE A 831 -26.80 35.81 -20.45
CA PHE A 831 -27.77 36.89 -20.32
C PHE A 831 -29.20 36.34 -20.37
N ASP A 832 -29.98 36.67 -19.35
CA ASP A 832 -31.41 36.40 -19.30
C ASP A 832 -32.19 37.68 -19.64
N PRO A 833 -32.77 37.79 -20.85
CA PRO A 833 -33.48 38.97 -21.28
C PRO A 833 -34.81 39.16 -20.54
N TYR A 834 -35.45 38.09 -20.07
CA TYR A 834 -36.75 38.18 -19.41
C TYR A 834 -36.62 38.76 -18.00
N ARG A 835 -35.52 38.44 -17.34
CA ARG A 835 -35.19 38.95 -16.00
C ARG A 835 -34.21 40.13 -16.05
N ASN A 836 -33.79 40.53 -17.26
CA ASN A 836 -32.78 41.55 -17.53
C ASN A 836 -31.59 41.44 -16.57
N ARG A 837 -30.89 40.29 -16.60
CA ARG A 837 -29.77 40.00 -15.70
C ARG A 837 -28.68 39.18 -16.37
N VAL A 838 -27.47 39.26 -15.83
CA VAL A 838 -26.32 38.43 -16.22
C VAL A 838 -26.14 37.30 -15.20
N ASP A 839 -25.94 36.08 -15.68
CA ASP A 839 -25.69 34.90 -14.86
C ASP A 839 -24.23 34.44 -15.03
N VAL A 840 -23.59 34.08 -13.92
CA VAL A 840 -22.21 33.56 -13.89
C VAL A 840 -22.26 32.07 -13.65
N VAL A 841 -21.64 31.30 -14.55
CA VAL A 841 -21.71 29.84 -14.54
C VAL A 841 -20.31 29.26 -14.46
N ASP A 842 -20.14 28.28 -13.57
CA ASP A 842 -18.91 27.50 -13.42
C ASP A 842 -19.25 26.01 -13.53
N PHE A 843 -18.53 25.30 -14.39
CA PHE A 843 -18.72 23.89 -14.63
C PHE A 843 -17.94 23.08 -13.60
N LYS A 844 -18.55 21.99 -13.13
CA LYS A 844 -17.90 21.04 -12.22
C LYS A 844 -18.06 19.63 -12.74
N THR A 845 -16.94 18.96 -12.99
CA THR A 845 -16.90 17.54 -13.36
C THR A 845 -16.99 16.60 -12.16
N GLY A 846 -16.79 17.13 -10.95
CA GLY A 846 -17.03 16.39 -9.70
C GLY A 846 -18.51 16.19 -9.41
N ARG A 847 -18.80 15.45 -8.34
CA ARG A 847 -20.18 15.26 -7.86
C ARG A 847 -20.66 16.45 -7.01
N PRO A 848 -21.96 16.77 -7.04
CA PRO A 848 -22.52 17.80 -6.17
C PRO A 848 -22.30 17.47 -4.70
N ARG A 849 -21.79 18.45 -3.95
CA ARG A 849 -21.89 18.44 -2.49
C ARG A 849 -23.30 18.89 -2.09
N TRP A 850 -23.76 18.46 -0.91
CA TRP A 850 -25.07 18.86 -0.38
C TRP A 850 -25.22 20.40 -0.34
N PRO A 851 -26.42 20.98 -0.58
CA PRO A 851 -26.63 22.44 -0.60
C PRO A 851 -26.10 23.16 0.64
N SER A 852 -26.33 22.60 1.81
CA SER A 852 -25.82 23.11 3.08
C SER A 852 -24.30 23.22 3.08
N ALA A 853 -23.60 22.26 2.46
CA ALA A 853 -22.15 22.26 2.41
C ALA A 853 -21.57 23.41 1.57
N ILE A 854 -22.28 23.94 0.57
CA ILE A 854 -21.81 25.09 -0.21
C ILE A 854 -22.08 26.39 0.55
N ALA A 855 -23.28 26.54 1.13
CA ALA A 855 -23.59 27.68 2.00
C ALA A 855 -22.61 27.78 3.18
N ASP A 856 -22.26 26.64 3.80
CA ASP A 856 -21.26 26.59 4.86
C ASP A 856 -19.86 26.92 4.36
N GLN A 857 -19.50 26.52 3.13
CA GLN A 857 -18.22 26.89 2.53
C GLN A 857 -18.14 28.39 2.17
N LEU A 858 -19.24 28.99 1.72
CA LEU A 858 -19.37 30.43 1.49
C LEU A 858 -19.20 31.19 2.81
N ARG A 859 -19.89 30.77 3.89
CA ARG A 859 -19.73 31.34 5.25
C ARG A 859 -18.32 31.17 5.80
N ALA A 860 -17.64 30.09 5.45
CA ALA A 860 -16.27 29.85 5.87
C ALA A 860 -15.22 30.54 4.99
N GLY A 861 -15.61 31.25 3.92
CA GLY A 861 -14.68 31.87 2.98
C GLY A 861 -13.83 30.87 2.19
N VAL A 862 -14.21 29.58 2.15
CA VAL A 862 -13.48 28.54 1.39
C VAL A 862 -14.10 28.29 0.01
N HIS A 863 -15.26 28.89 -0.27
CA HIS A 863 -15.83 28.99 -1.62
C HIS A 863 -15.90 30.45 -2.07
N LEU A 864 -14.90 30.92 -2.81
CA LEU A 864 -14.81 32.33 -3.26
C LEU A 864 -14.93 32.50 -4.78
N GLN A 865 -14.82 31.41 -5.56
CA GLN A 865 -14.71 31.46 -7.01
C GLN A 865 -15.88 32.20 -7.68
N LEU A 866 -17.10 31.66 -7.58
CA LEU A 866 -18.27 32.28 -8.18
C LEU A 866 -18.57 33.69 -7.66
N PRO A 867 -18.54 33.97 -6.34
CA PRO A 867 -18.76 35.34 -5.85
C PRO A 867 -17.75 36.36 -6.38
N LEU A 868 -16.45 36.03 -6.41
CA LEU A 868 -15.45 36.97 -6.92
C LEU A 868 -15.54 37.17 -8.43
N TYR A 869 -15.91 36.12 -9.18
CA TYR A 869 -16.20 36.24 -10.61
C TYR A 869 -17.39 37.17 -10.90
N ALA A 870 -18.46 37.03 -10.12
CA ALA A 870 -19.61 37.91 -10.23
C ALA A 870 -19.32 39.34 -9.83
N LEU A 871 -18.50 39.56 -8.79
CA LEU A 871 -18.04 40.90 -8.44
C LEU A 871 -17.24 41.53 -9.59
N ALA A 872 -16.32 40.78 -10.21
CA ALA A 872 -15.56 41.24 -11.37
C ALA A 872 -16.47 41.56 -12.57
N ILE A 873 -17.42 40.68 -12.91
CA ILE A 873 -18.39 40.92 -13.98
C ILE A 873 -19.25 42.14 -13.66
N GLN A 874 -19.75 42.29 -12.43
CA GLN A 874 -20.56 43.44 -12.04
C GLN A 874 -19.79 44.75 -12.25
N GLN A 875 -18.49 44.79 -11.94
CA GLN A 875 -17.65 45.97 -12.15
C GLN A 875 -17.39 46.24 -13.64
N VAL A 876 -17.16 45.20 -14.44
CA VAL A 876 -16.97 45.34 -15.88
C VAL A 876 -18.27 45.77 -16.56
N VAL A 877 -19.42 45.15 -16.26
CA VAL A 877 -20.72 45.53 -16.83
C VAL A 877 -21.12 46.96 -16.44
N ALA A 878 -20.78 47.40 -15.23
CA ALA A 878 -21.05 48.77 -14.79
C ALA A 878 -20.19 49.81 -15.51
N SER A 879 -18.93 49.48 -15.85
CA SER A 879 -17.96 50.43 -16.42
C SER A 879 -17.80 50.34 -17.94
N ALA A 880 -18.02 49.17 -18.52
CA ALA A 880 -17.73 48.81 -19.91
C ALA A 880 -18.65 47.64 -20.35
N PRO A 881 -19.99 47.81 -20.36
CA PRO A 881 -20.95 46.75 -20.72
C PRO A 881 -20.71 46.16 -22.12
N GLU A 882 -20.15 46.94 -23.04
CA GLU A 882 -19.80 46.52 -24.40
C GLU A 882 -18.80 45.36 -24.44
N ARG A 883 -17.98 45.19 -23.38
CA ARG A 883 -17.03 44.06 -23.28
C ARG A 883 -17.70 42.69 -23.17
N LEU A 884 -18.99 42.66 -22.85
CA LEU A 884 -19.83 41.48 -22.83
C LEU A 884 -20.97 41.57 -23.86
N ASN A 885 -20.81 42.44 -24.88
CA ASN A 885 -21.82 42.69 -25.92
C ASN A 885 -23.18 43.14 -25.37
N LEU A 886 -23.18 43.84 -24.22
CA LEU A 886 -24.40 44.39 -23.63
C LEU A 886 -24.60 45.84 -24.06
N PRO A 887 -25.82 46.24 -24.47
CA PRO A 887 -26.09 47.61 -24.90
C PRO A 887 -26.14 48.62 -23.74
N GLN A 888 -26.36 48.15 -22.52
CA GLN A 888 -26.42 48.95 -21.31
C GLN A 888 -25.97 48.10 -20.11
N PRO A 889 -25.61 48.71 -18.97
CA PRO A 889 -25.32 47.97 -17.75
C PRO A 889 -26.53 47.12 -17.28
N VAL A 890 -26.26 45.87 -16.95
CA VAL A 890 -27.25 44.88 -16.49
C VAL A 890 -26.76 44.29 -15.16
N PRO A 891 -27.63 44.09 -14.15
CA PRO A 891 -27.23 43.50 -12.88
C PRO A 891 -26.80 42.04 -13.04
N VAL A 892 -25.80 41.61 -12.26
CA VAL A 892 -25.50 40.19 -12.08
C VAL A 892 -26.58 39.59 -11.17
N GLY A 893 -27.26 38.56 -11.64
CA GLY A 893 -28.49 38.06 -11.02
C GLY A 893 -28.42 36.65 -10.45
N ALA A 894 -27.64 35.75 -11.04
CA ALA A 894 -27.43 34.41 -10.53
C ALA A 894 -25.98 33.93 -10.61
N LEU A 895 -25.57 33.16 -9.61
CA LEU A 895 -24.30 32.44 -9.52
C LEU A 895 -24.62 30.95 -9.57
N ARG A 896 -24.13 30.23 -10.58
CA ARG A 896 -24.54 28.84 -10.81
C ARG A 896 -23.36 27.89 -10.96
N LEU A 897 -23.40 26.82 -10.17
CA LEU A 897 -22.55 25.64 -10.36
C LEU A 897 -23.34 24.61 -11.16
N GLU A 898 -22.81 24.25 -12.32
CA GLU A 898 -23.36 23.22 -13.20
C GLU A 898 -22.54 21.94 -13.04
N TYR A 899 -23.10 20.94 -12.34
CA TYR A 899 -22.44 19.65 -12.17
C TYR A 899 -22.72 18.77 -13.40
N LEU A 900 -21.68 18.54 -14.19
CA LEU A 900 -21.76 17.79 -15.44
C LEU A 900 -21.96 16.29 -15.18
N GLN A 901 -21.44 15.77 -14.07
CA GLN A 901 -21.59 14.38 -13.69
C GLN A 901 -22.86 14.17 -12.86
N ARG A 902 -23.69 13.20 -13.24
CA ARG A 902 -24.82 12.76 -12.41
C ARG A 902 -24.35 12.23 -11.06
N PRO A 903 -25.03 12.55 -9.95
CA PRO A 903 -24.73 11.93 -8.66
C PRO A 903 -25.01 10.42 -8.71
N LEU A 904 -24.38 9.67 -7.80
CA LEU A 904 -24.62 8.22 -7.74
C LEU A 904 -26.12 7.94 -7.51
N PRO A 905 -26.73 7.05 -8.30
CA PRO A 905 -28.16 6.75 -8.14
C PRO A 905 -28.43 6.24 -6.73
N ARG A 906 -29.37 6.84 -5.99
CA ARG A 906 -29.83 6.33 -4.70
C ARG A 906 -31.12 5.54 -4.90
N GLY A 907 -31.14 4.28 -4.49
CA GLY A 907 -32.34 3.44 -4.56
C GLY A 907 -32.85 3.17 -5.99
N GLY A 908 -31.96 2.97 -6.96
CA GLY A 908 -32.33 2.53 -8.32
C GLY A 908 -32.95 3.60 -9.24
N LYS A 909 -33.17 4.83 -8.76
CA LYS A 909 -33.62 5.93 -9.63
C LYS A 909 -32.43 6.58 -10.32
N LEU A 910 -32.50 6.74 -11.65
CA LEU A 910 -31.61 7.59 -12.42
C LEU A 910 -31.75 9.02 -11.87
N VAL A 911 -30.67 9.55 -11.30
CA VAL A 911 -30.67 10.91 -10.76
C VAL A 911 -30.26 11.86 -11.88
N THR A 912 -31.00 12.95 -12.03
CA THR A 912 -30.68 14.00 -12.99
C THR A 912 -29.41 14.74 -12.59
N PRO A 913 -28.66 15.31 -13.55
CA PRO A 913 -27.61 16.27 -13.25
C PRO A 913 -28.15 17.37 -12.33
N GLU A 914 -27.34 17.80 -11.37
CA GLU A 914 -27.76 18.82 -10.39
C GLU A 914 -27.11 20.16 -10.73
N ALA A 915 -27.89 21.24 -10.59
CA ALA A 915 -27.35 22.60 -10.55
C ALA A 915 -27.55 23.21 -9.16
N ARG A 916 -26.64 24.11 -8.78
CA ARG A 916 -26.74 24.87 -7.53
C ARG A 916 -26.62 26.35 -7.85
N GLY A 917 -27.64 27.11 -7.46
CA GLY A 917 -27.77 28.53 -7.78
C GLY A 917 -27.84 29.37 -6.50
N PHE A 918 -27.25 30.56 -6.56
CA PHE A 918 -27.31 31.56 -5.49
C PHE A 918 -27.50 32.94 -6.12
N ALA A 919 -28.20 33.85 -5.43
CA ALA A 919 -28.29 35.24 -5.88
C ALA A 919 -27.14 36.06 -5.27
N PRO A 920 -26.50 36.97 -6.01
CA PRO A 920 -25.43 37.82 -5.47
C PRO A 920 -25.81 38.58 -4.19
N GLY A 921 -27.05 39.08 -4.14
CA GLY A 921 -27.64 39.78 -2.99
C GLY A 921 -28.25 38.87 -1.92
N GLN A 922 -28.18 37.54 -2.06
CA GLN A 922 -28.75 36.62 -1.09
C GLN A 922 -28.08 36.80 0.28
N PRO A 923 -28.85 36.92 1.38
CA PRO A 923 -28.28 37.05 2.71
C PRO A 923 -27.57 35.74 3.10
N LEU A 924 -26.30 35.86 3.49
CA LEU A 924 -25.47 34.75 3.96
C LEU A 924 -25.59 34.58 5.49
N GLY A 925 -25.81 35.69 6.19
CA GLY A 925 -26.07 35.79 7.62
C GLY A 925 -26.00 37.24 8.14
N VAL A 926 -26.20 37.44 9.45
CA VAL A 926 -26.09 38.73 10.14
C VAL A 926 -24.90 38.70 11.12
N ASP A 927 -24.02 39.71 11.08
CA ASP A 927 -22.86 39.77 11.97
C ASP A 927 -23.20 40.31 13.36
N ALA A 928 -22.18 40.42 14.22
CA ALA A 928 -22.32 40.90 15.59
C ALA A 928 -22.85 42.35 15.70
N SER A 929 -22.74 43.15 14.64
CA SER A 929 -23.25 44.52 14.58
C SER A 929 -24.69 44.63 14.05
N GLY A 930 -25.31 43.50 13.70
CA GLY A 930 -26.61 43.49 13.04
C GLY A 930 -26.56 43.74 11.53
N GLN A 931 -25.36 43.85 10.94
CA GLN A 931 -25.20 44.03 9.50
C GLN A 931 -25.48 42.70 8.78
N THR A 932 -26.41 42.73 7.83
CA THR A 932 -26.69 41.58 6.95
C THR A 932 -25.65 41.52 5.84
N TRP A 933 -24.92 40.41 5.76
CA TRP A 933 -23.93 40.18 4.72
C TRP A 933 -24.56 39.45 3.54
N THR A 934 -24.44 40.03 2.35
CA THR A 934 -24.76 39.35 1.09
C THR A 934 -23.62 38.40 0.69
N ILE A 935 -23.87 37.49 -0.25
CA ILE A 935 -22.83 36.59 -0.78
C ILE A 935 -21.63 37.38 -1.34
N LEU A 936 -21.88 38.42 -2.15
CA LEU A 936 -20.81 39.25 -2.69
C LEU A 936 -20.08 40.05 -1.60
N GLY A 937 -20.83 40.65 -0.67
CA GLY A 937 -20.23 41.43 0.43
C GLY A 937 -19.32 40.57 1.30
N ALA A 938 -19.77 39.36 1.65
CA ALA A 938 -18.97 38.42 2.44
C ALA A 938 -17.71 37.98 1.68
N ALA A 939 -17.83 37.65 0.39
CA ALA A 939 -16.69 37.22 -0.42
C ALA A 939 -15.65 38.33 -0.62
N ALA A 940 -16.07 39.57 -0.87
CA ALA A 940 -15.18 40.72 -0.97
C ALA A 940 -14.42 40.96 0.34
N SER A 941 -15.12 40.87 1.48
CA SER A 941 -14.52 41.03 2.80
C SER A 941 -13.55 39.89 3.15
N PHE A 942 -13.88 38.63 2.86
CA PHE A 942 -12.95 37.51 3.01
C PHE A 942 -11.71 37.67 2.14
N CYS A 943 -11.89 38.06 0.87
CA CYS A 943 -10.80 38.34 -0.06
C CYS A 943 -9.86 39.41 0.50
N LEU A 944 -10.41 40.52 0.99
CA LEU A 944 -9.63 41.60 1.60
C LEU A 944 -8.85 41.13 2.83
N ALA A 945 -9.48 40.34 3.71
CA ALA A 945 -8.85 39.78 4.89
C ALA A 945 -7.70 38.82 4.52
N PHE A 946 -7.90 37.95 3.53
CA PHE A 946 -6.87 37.00 3.09
C PHE A 946 -5.70 37.68 2.41
N VAL A 947 -5.95 38.64 1.51
CA VAL A 947 -4.88 39.45 0.89
C VAL A 947 -4.07 40.18 1.95
N THR A 948 -4.73 40.81 2.92
CA THR A 948 -4.06 41.53 4.01
C THR A 948 -3.19 40.59 4.84
N ALA A 949 -3.68 39.39 5.15
CA ALA A 949 -2.93 38.41 5.94
C ALA A 949 -1.74 37.82 5.17
N ILE A 950 -1.92 37.49 3.88
CA ILE A 950 -0.85 37.03 2.99
C ILE A 950 0.26 38.09 2.92
N GLU A 951 -0.10 39.35 2.66
CA GLU A 951 0.85 40.45 2.53
C GLU A 951 1.55 40.80 3.84
N ALA A 952 0.90 40.54 4.98
CA ALA A 952 1.49 40.64 6.31
C ALA A 952 2.35 39.42 6.69
N GLY A 953 2.53 38.45 5.79
CA GLY A 953 3.36 37.26 6.01
C GLY A 953 2.78 36.26 7.00
N ARG A 954 1.45 36.11 7.04
CA ARG A 954 0.77 35.23 8.01
C ARG A 954 0.31 33.93 7.33
N PHE A 955 0.82 32.77 7.77
CA PHE A 955 0.57 31.44 7.19
C PHE A 955 0.49 30.31 8.25
N PRO A 956 -0.47 30.33 9.19
CA PRO A 956 -0.56 29.33 10.26
C PRO A 956 -0.71 27.89 9.73
N VAL A 957 -0.03 26.95 10.42
CA VAL A 957 -0.20 25.51 10.23
C VAL A 957 -1.41 25.08 11.04
N VAL A 958 -2.51 24.75 10.37
CA VAL A 958 -3.69 24.22 11.04
C VAL A 958 -3.91 22.82 10.50
N ALA A 959 -3.42 21.81 11.23
CA ALA A 959 -3.57 20.42 10.81
C ALA A 959 -5.07 20.06 10.77
N ARG A 960 -5.55 19.57 9.62
CA ARG A 960 -6.81 18.81 9.60
C ARG A 960 -6.50 17.40 10.06
N ALA A 961 -6.78 17.05 11.32
CA ALA A 961 -6.80 15.64 11.72
C ALA A 961 -7.85 14.90 10.87
N PRO A 962 -7.48 13.96 9.98
CA PRO A 962 -8.43 13.20 9.18
C PRO A 962 -8.82 11.96 9.99
N GLY A 963 -10.00 11.94 10.62
CA GLY A 963 -10.52 10.68 11.19
C GLY A 963 -11.47 10.76 12.39
N GLN A 964 -11.60 11.89 13.10
CA GLN A 964 -12.58 11.94 14.20
C GLN A 964 -14.01 12.09 13.67
N ARG A 965 -14.74 10.98 13.63
CA ARG A 965 -16.20 10.98 13.57
C ARG A 965 -16.74 11.76 14.76
N SER A 966 -17.52 12.80 14.48
CA SER A 966 -18.19 13.62 15.46
C SER A 966 -19.21 12.81 16.25
N PHE A 967 -18.87 12.45 17.49
CA PHE A 967 -19.87 12.32 18.54
C PHE A 967 -20.09 13.69 19.19
N ALA A 968 -21.33 13.95 19.57
CA ALA A 968 -21.79 15.23 20.10
C ALA A 968 -20.99 15.67 21.34
N GLY A 969 -20.46 16.89 21.30
CA GLY A 969 -19.80 17.55 22.43
C GLY A 969 -18.41 18.10 22.09
N GLY A 970 -18.28 19.43 22.02
CA GLY A 970 -16.98 20.12 22.04
C GLY A 970 -16.29 20.35 20.69
N ARG A 971 -16.85 21.21 19.82
CA ARG A 971 -16.15 21.77 18.64
C ARG A 971 -15.11 22.86 19.02
N SER A 972 -14.37 22.75 20.13
CA SER A 972 -13.60 23.89 20.68
C SER A 972 -12.14 24.01 20.24
N SER A 973 -11.34 22.96 20.06
CA SER A 973 -9.88 23.17 19.93
C SER A 973 -9.34 23.56 18.53
N ARG A 974 -10.20 23.58 17.49
CA ARG A 974 -9.78 23.82 16.08
C ARG A 974 -9.95 25.28 15.62
N ILE A 975 -10.77 26.03 16.35
CA ILE A 975 -11.22 27.39 16.02
C ILE A 975 -10.44 28.44 16.85
N GLU A 976 -9.89 28.01 17.99
CA GLU A 976 -9.09 28.83 18.91
C GLU A 976 -7.68 29.16 18.39
N GLU A 977 -7.13 28.39 17.44
CA GLU A 977 -5.76 28.58 16.93
C GLU A 977 -5.71 29.41 15.63
N LEU A 978 -6.75 29.32 14.79
CA LEU A 978 -7.05 30.33 13.74
C LEU A 978 -7.38 31.71 14.35
N ALA A 979 -7.52 31.80 15.67
CA ALA A 979 -8.01 32.96 16.38
C ALA A 979 -7.07 34.16 16.45
N ARG A 980 -5.80 34.02 16.07
CA ARG A 980 -4.80 35.11 16.15
C ARG A 980 -4.64 35.92 14.86
N VAL A 981 -5.23 35.50 13.75
CA VAL A 981 -4.99 36.11 12.42
C VAL A 981 -6.28 36.61 11.72
N VAL A 982 -7.46 36.21 12.23
CA VAL A 982 -8.81 36.45 11.66
C VAL A 982 -9.78 36.75 12.85
N PRO A 983 -10.87 37.54 12.67
CA PRO A 983 -11.66 38.37 13.64
C PRO A 983 -12.17 37.66 14.91
N SER A 984 -12.55 38.38 15.98
CA SER A 984 -12.69 37.88 17.38
C SER A 984 -13.61 36.66 17.63
N ALA A 985 -13.49 36.04 18.82
CA ALA A 985 -14.12 34.75 19.19
C ALA A 985 -15.66 34.72 19.07
N GLU A 986 -16.33 35.86 19.27
CA GLU A 986 -17.79 35.98 19.24
C GLU A 986 -18.33 36.15 17.80
N GLN A 987 -17.53 36.77 16.93
CA GLN A 987 -17.86 37.07 15.54
C GLN A 987 -17.85 35.84 14.61
N ARG A 988 -17.26 34.72 15.06
CA ARG A 988 -17.05 33.49 14.27
C ARG A 988 -18.05 32.36 14.54
N ARG A 989 -18.90 32.47 15.56
CA ARG A 989 -20.05 31.55 15.74
C ARG A 989 -21.11 31.73 14.64
N THR A 990 -21.15 32.90 14.01
CA THR A 990 -22.14 33.26 12.98
C THR A 990 -21.66 33.03 11.53
N GLY A 991 -20.35 32.86 11.31
CA GLY A 991 -19.76 32.57 9.99
C GLY A 991 -19.68 33.78 9.05
N LEU A 992 -19.44 34.98 9.60
CA LEU A 992 -19.45 36.23 8.85
C LEU A 992 -18.21 37.08 9.17
N PRO A 993 -17.73 37.90 8.22
CA PRO A 993 -16.66 38.85 8.50
C PRO A 993 -17.16 39.99 9.41
N PRO A 994 -16.28 40.66 10.17
CA PRO A 994 -16.64 41.86 10.93
C PRO A 994 -17.00 43.00 9.98
N ALA A 995 -17.84 43.92 10.45
CA ALA A 995 -17.95 45.24 9.87
C ALA A 995 -16.54 45.84 9.72
N LEU A 996 -16.21 46.27 8.51
CA LEU A 996 -14.89 46.84 8.23
C LEU A 996 -14.76 48.16 8.98
N SER A 997 -14.05 48.16 10.12
CA SER A 997 -13.62 49.42 10.72
C SER A 997 -12.65 50.10 9.76
N PRO A 998 -12.77 51.41 9.49
CA PRO A 998 -11.77 52.13 8.72
C PRO A 998 -10.41 51.87 9.35
N LEU A 999 -9.44 51.48 8.52
CA LEU A 999 -8.08 51.23 8.98
C LEU A 999 -7.58 52.50 9.70
N PRO A 1000 -7.00 52.39 10.90
CA PRO A 1000 -6.39 53.54 11.53
C PRO A 1000 -5.32 54.11 10.59
N ASP A 1001 -5.29 55.44 10.44
CA ASP A 1001 -4.34 56.15 9.57
C ASP A 1001 -2.94 55.54 9.79
N PRO A 1002 -2.21 55.10 8.75
CA PRO A 1002 -0.87 54.54 8.91
C PRO A 1002 0.10 55.45 9.68
N ARG A 1003 -0.20 56.74 9.87
CA ARG A 1003 0.53 57.65 10.76
C ARG A 1003 0.35 57.34 12.26
N SER A 1004 -0.81 56.85 12.68
CA SER A 1004 -1.13 56.52 14.09
C SER A 1004 -0.41 55.27 14.61
N ALA A 1005 0.11 54.41 13.74
CA ALA A 1005 0.92 53.26 14.14
C ALA A 1005 2.35 53.62 14.59
N ARG A 1006 2.82 54.85 14.37
CA ARG A 1006 4.12 55.32 14.88
C ARG A 1006 4.09 55.73 16.35
N GLU A 1007 2.94 56.11 16.90
CA GLU A 1007 2.81 56.54 18.30
C GLU A 1007 2.70 55.39 19.29
N VAL A 1008 2.43 54.16 18.84
CA VAL A 1008 2.35 52.96 19.71
C VAL A 1008 3.69 52.22 19.81
N VAL A 1009 4.69 52.65 19.03
CA VAL A 1009 6.07 52.09 19.03
C VAL A 1009 7.11 53.10 19.57
N GLN A 1010 6.67 54.31 19.93
CA GLN A 1010 7.39 55.18 20.87
C GLN A 1010 6.81 55.00 22.26
#